data_AF-A0A946QD18-F1
#
_entry.id   AF-A0A946QD18-F1
#
_cell.length_a   1.000
_cell.length_b   1.000
_cell.length_c   1.000
_cell.angle_alpha   90.00
_cell.angle_beta   90.00
_cell.angle_gamma   90.00
#
_symmetry.space_group_name_H-M   'P 1'
#
loop_
_entity.id
_entity.type
_entity.pdbx_description
1 polymer ?
#
loop_
_entity_poly.entity_id
_entity_poly.type
_entity_poly.pdbx_seq_one_letter_code
_entity_poly.pdbx_strand_id
1 'polypeptide(L)'
;EIAFDPRSYDFDHPANKRPNHHFGMWDPHHIDQQGCYDRFVIQKVTLDALMQRQIDRPDLDADEALFEAAAVLAGTILMSSGINGWGPSCHDSSITLASLMPQIANYRDRFYRDLLQRTNRVHRDRLAAETLIRHQPFGAARQHLNAQLTETRAHQLEHIHLGQIFAFMGHHDAAHEKASLVPVPSARFRCRIACQLDQSLQAIEKNNLSDATDIAGSIFYLIQRGIQCGAFADPWNILGFDCQFSLFPALENSVHDHRIDELVLIVEQFFALLARTWSEAAAKDNQELCQRIDEHFQEAAQWWHKYAAHQVTAIHAADPNALYDAASHVAEALNLWHKGGAEAGNVKFWAPYAQIFDSPKAYSLVIHSLLEHGDHVASMALLINWLSEADRIPLEQNDSSFYILTRRWLLDVIGNSDLHTDIDEQGKTVTEEWNLVRKLFDYFEANSEDYWTIPEFNRGNVDRPQDEFDGELESDEQEEQNIFSAAYENVSYRDSTDDGVEGEIFDNSDPDHSELLHLGEQIDRRLAFHDSLASLWKIAGLSQAISIRHDEKTDPQLIVDSLQTITNWSKRLAENRQKLEELIESIGGHVIPAPVGDFESMTQYDRHRVTLESLTERVIATTIEVTDTKRILDSVIIYLQQKLDLDISDSPIVEFEEVTSRIFAALIQGNQSGLREHWDLLIDGFSQLPLLYVPLSKGGQPCDIVNSRIRQRTLSDLLLWLPRLGLIHETCHLLETARAMERQHPVGLGAVTEFDELFNIGYQAIVECLIASCSIWDTGNVKTGEDLETASKESTVDTSDETPMSAISGDDTVATQLVQSLEQITESMLSNWLAHSQTLRLSVLERINNTSMWKATVAFIETYGSDLFTQQFLAMGNIRGILLQGVENWLAAICDEPQINFKLCDDLTSTITMDETTALLSLILESIVENYNEYRDYNSTTTQSDHGEMLYMLLDFLRLRTRYDRICWNLRPVIQAHQLLTSHEKTSAALLWRESLIQRIQEEANIFLGRLEKLQQQYSMKMRTVANRIGEQFTHSMHIDFLRSLVEPALEESQHPDQPRLAFDQLLAETDALTETSSGSGIEVPSWIVALEEEIELLRYPDYIRYDEKRIRDVIPQKLLSIEEVDQQLQLWLKQQ
;
A
#
# COMPACT_ATOMS: atom_id res chain seq x y z
N GLU A 1 32.60 17.06 32.36
CA GLU A 1 33.27 16.94 31.05
C GLU A 1 32.23 17.08 29.95
N ILE A 2 32.56 17.77 28.85
CA ILE A 2 31.73 17.77 27.63
C ILE A 2 32.55 17.06 26.56
N ALA A 3 32.01 15.96 26.05
CA ALA A 3 32.56 15.20 24.95
C ALA A 3 31.63 15.30 23.73
N PHE A 4 32.15 14.96 22.56
CA PHE A 4 31.34 14.88 21.33
C PHE A 4 31.47 13.47 20.75
N ASP A 5 30.38 12.93 20.22
CA ASP A 5 30.37 11.67 19.50
C ASP A 5 30.64 11.93 18.00
N PRO A 6 31.78 11.50 17.44
CA PRO A 6 32.11 11.72 16.04
C PRO A 6 31.35 10.78 15.08
N ARG A 7 30.64 9.77 15.59
CA ARG A 7 29.93 8.80 14.76
C ARG A 7 28.82 9.47 13.96
N SER A 8 28.53 8.90 12.80
CA SER A 8 27.38 9.29 11.99
C SER A 8 26.10 9.06 12.77
N TYR A 9 25.18 10.01 12.70
CA TYR A 9 23.87 9.89 13.32
C TYR A 9 22.92 9.16 12.38
N ASP A 10 22.41 8.01 12.81
CA ASP A 10 21.40 7.22 12.12
C ASP A 10 20.03 7.65 12.64
N PHE A 11 19.17 8.24 11.80
CA PHE A 11 17.83 8.69 12.19
C PHE A 11 16.79 7.57 12.29
N ASP A 12 17.10 6.39 11.74
CA ASP A 12 16.19 5.24 11.80
C ASP A 12 16.34 4.51 13.14
N HIS A 13 17.52 4.51 13.75
CA HIS A 13 17.78 3.82 15.02
C HIS A 13 16.71 4.11 16.11
N PRO A 14 16.11 3.09 16.78
CA PRO A 14 14.99 3.27 17.71
C PRO A 14 15.31 4.20 18.90
N ALA A 15 16.58 4.28 19.30
CA ALA A 15 17.07 5.27 20.27
C ALA A 15 16.67 6.73 19.95
N ASN A 16 16.38 7.08 18.69
CA ASN A 16 15.90 8.41 18.32
C ASN A 16 14.51 8.75 18.83
N LYS A 17 13.71 7.72 19.13
CA LYS A 17 12.42 7.89 19.79
C LYS A 17 12.59 8.30 21.27
N ARG A 18 13.80 8.15 21.85
CA ARG A 18 14.10 8.69 23.19
C ARG A 18 14.11 10.22 23.12
N PRO A 19 13.37 10.91 24.00
CA PRO A 19 13.36 12.36 23.97
C PRO A 19 14.78 12.93 24.18
N ASN A 20 15.13 13.95 23.39
CA ASN A 20 16.44 14.63 23.37
C ASN A 20 17.68 13.80 23.00
N HIS A 21 17.54 12.53 22.60
CA HIS A 21 18.69 11.69 22.27
C HIS A 21 19.61 12.29 21.20
N HIS A 22 19.01 12.87 20.16
CA HIS A 22 19.74 13.50 19.06
C HIS A 22 20.50 14.76 19.47
N PHE A 23 20.19 15.37 20.62
CA PHE A 23 20.97 16.49 21.15
C PHE A 23 22.19 16.02 21.96
N GLY A 24 22.05 14.91 22.69
CA GLY A 24 23.12 14.34 23.50
C GLY A 24 22.59 13.72 24.81
N MET A 25 23.43 12.94 25.48
CA MET A 25 23.08 12.29 26.74
C MET A 25 24.28 12.24 27.70
N TRP A 26 24.01 12.05 28.99
CA TRP A 26 25.04 11.73 29.97
C TRP A 26 25.60 10.32 29.74
N ASP A 27 26.92 10.17 29.83
CA ASP A 27 27.62 8.90 29.60
C ASP A 27 27.43 7.94 30.78
N PRO A 28 26.74 6.79 30.61
CA PRO A 28 26.51 5.85 31.70
C PRO A 28 27.80 5.19 32.22
N HIS A 29 28.91 5.25 31.48
CA HIS A 29 30.19 4.68 31.90
C HIS A 29 31.08 5.67 32.67
N HIS A 30 30.65 6.93 32.82
CA HIS A 30 31.42 7.97 33.49
C HIS A 30 30.61 8.54 34.66
N ILE A 31 30.85 7.96 35.83
CA ILE A 31 30.16 8.26 37.08
C ILE A 31 31.21 8.61 38.14
N ASP A 32 31.00 9.71 38.85
CA ASP A 32 31.88 10.17 39.93
C ASP A 32 31.72 9.34 41.21
N GLN A 33 32.53 9.65 42.23
CA GLN A 33 32.47 8.95 43.52
C GLN A 33 31.17 9.19 44.31
N GLN A 34 30.35 10.18 43.92
CA GLN A 34 29.06 10.49 44.53
C GLN A 34 27.91 9.75 43.82
N GLY A 35 28.19 9.01 42.75
CA GLY A 35 27.18 8.33 41.94
C GLY A 35 26.54 9.24 40.90
N CYS A 36 27.14 10.41 40.63
CA CYS A 36 26.63 11.37 39.65
C CYS A 36 27.32 11.20 38.30
N TYR A 37 26.60 11.38 37.19
CA TYR A 37 27.23 11.50 35.88
C TYR A 37 28.10 12.76 35.81
N ASP A 38 29.30 12.64 35.26
CA ASP A 38 30.24 13.76 35.14
C ASP A 38 30.77 13.97 33.70
N ARG A 39 30.29 13.21 32.71
CA ARG A 39 30.49 13.46 31.26
C ARG A 39 29.18 13.53 30.49
N PHE A 40 28.97 14.64 29.77
CA PHE A 40 27.90 14.78 28.79
C PHE A 40 28.45 14.60 27.37
N VAL A 41 27.80 13.76 26.56
CA VAL A 41 28.19 13.47 25.17
C VAL A 41 27.21 14.12 24.22
N ILE A 42 27.69 15.10 23.43
CA ILE A 42 26.92 15.81 22.40
C ILE A 42 26.99 15.04 21.09
N GLN A 43 25.87 14.94 20.39
CA GLN A 43 25.84 14.32 19.05
C GLN A 43 26.35 15.28 17.99
N LYS A 44 27.16 14.78 17.06
CA LYS A 44 27.72 15.57 15.95
C LYS A 44 26.64 16.30 15.14
N VAL A 45 25.53 15.63 14.81
CA VAL A 45 24.46 16.20 13.97
C VAL A 45 23.85 17.47 14.58
N THR A 46 23.71 17.53 15.91
CA THR A 46 23.19 18.72 16.61
C THR A 46 24.21 19.85 16.61
N LEU A 47 25.49 19.53 16.80
CA LEU A 47 26.54 20.53 16.77
C LEU A 47 26.69 21.14 15.38
N ASP A 48 26.70 20.31 14.33
CA ASP A 48 26.79 20.75 12.94
C ASP A 48 25.58 21.63 12.58
N ALA A 49 24.36 21.22 12.93
CA ALA A 49 23.14 22.00 12.69
C ALA A 49 23.15 23.37 13.38
N LEU A 50 23.63 23.46 14.62
CA LEU A 50 23.78 24.72 15.34
C LEU A 50 24.82 25.64 14.70
N MET A 51 25.95 25.09 14.27
CA MET A 51 27.02 25.85 13.61
C MET A 51 26.60 26.36 12.23
N GLN A 52 25.78 25.60 11.50
CA GLN A 52 25.24 25.97 10.20
C GLN A 52 24.45 27.28 10.23
N ARG A 53 23.86 27.64 11.37
CA ARG A 53 23.13 28.91 11.55
C ARG A 53 23.96 30.14 11.20
N GLN A 54 25.24 30.14 11.52
CA GLN A 54 26.13 31.28 11.22
C GLN A 54 26.30 31.49 9.70
N ILE A 55 26.22 30.40 8.93
CA ILE A 55 26.36 30.41 7.49
C ILE A 55 25.02 30.82 6.85
N ASP A 56 23.92 30.24 7.31
CA ASP A 56 22.58 30.46 6.73
C ASP A 56 21.98 31.83 7.08
N ARG A 57 22.47 32.50 8.13
CA ARG A 57 21.99 33.80 8.61
C ARG A 57 23.07 34.88 8.55
N PRO A 58 23.53 35.26 7.34
CA PRO A 58 24.51 36.32 7.17
C PRO A 58 23.95 37.72 7.53
N ASP A 59 22.62 37.82 7.70
CA ASP A 59 21.94 39.03 8.18
C ASP A 59 22.17 39.31 9.67
N LEU A 60 22.61 38.30 10.43
CA LEU A 60 22.94 38.43 11.85
C LEU A 60 24.44 38.66 12.05
N ASP A 61 24.79 39.35 13.13
CA ASP A 61 26.18 39.41 13.58
C ASP A 61 26.66 38.01 13.98
N ALA A 62 27.87 37.64 13.56
CA ALA A 62 28.39 36.28 13.74
C ALA A 62 28.56 35.90 15.22
N ASP A 63 28.93 36.86 16.08
CA ASP A 63 29.07 36.64 17.52
C ASP A 63 27.68 36.51 18.18
N GLU A 64 26.69 37.29 17.73
CA GLU A 64 25.30 37.14 18.17
C GLU A 64 24.71 35.78 17.76
N ALA A 65 24.93 35.34 16.52
CA ALA A 65 24.47 34.04 16.03
C ALA A 65 25.13 32.88 16.78
N LEU A 66 26.44 32.99 17.08
CA LEU A 66 27.16 32.01 17.92
C LEU A 66 26.56 31.93 19.33
N PHE A 67 26.32 33.09 19.94
CA PHE A 67 25.78 33.18 21.29
C PHE A 67 24.38 32.56 21.38
N GLU A 68 23.52 32.82 20.40
CA GLU A 68 22.19 32.21 20.32
C GLU A 68 22.26 30.69 20.13
N ALA A 69 23.14 30.20 19.26
CA ALA A 69 23.34 28.76 19.06
C ALA A 69 23.85 28.08 20.34
N ALA A 70 24.81 28.71 21.03
CA ALA A 70 25.31 28.23 22.32
C ALA A 70 24.23 28.26 23.43
N ALA A 71 23.35 29.26 23.42
CA ALA A 71 22.22 29.33 24.33
C ALA A 71 21.24 28.16 24.11
N VAL A 72 20.90 27.86 22.86
CA VAL A 72 20.06 26.71 22.52
C VAL A 72 20.73 25.39 22.92
N LEU A 73 22.02 25.22 22.64
CA LEU A 73 22.77 24.03 23.08
C LEU A 73 22.68 23.85 24.59
N ALA A 74 22.94 24.90 25.37
CA ALA A 74 22.83 24.85 26.83
C ALA A 74 21.41 24.48 27.30
N GLY A 75 20.38 24.98 26.62
CA GLY A 75 18.99 24.59 26.85
C GLY A 75 18.75 23.11 26.59
N THR A 76 19.24 22.55 25.47
CA THR A 76 19.10 21.12 25.15
C THR A 76 19.86 20.20 26.13
N ILE A 77 21.05 20.61 26.58
CA ILE A 77 21.81 19.90 27.62
C ILE A 77 21.01 19.89 28.94
N LEU A 78 20.40 21.02 29.31
CA LEU A 78 19.57 21.11 30.50
C LEU A 78 18.37 20.16 30.41
N MET A 79 17.70 20.10 29.25
CA MET A 79 16.57 19.19 29.07
C MET A 79 16.98 17.72 29.15
N SER A 80 18.09 17.36 28.49
CA SER A 80 18.65 16.00 28.52
C SER A 80 19.08 15.60 29.93
N SER A 81 19.57 16.56 30.72
CA SER A 81 19.90 16.35 32.14
C SER A 81 18.67 16.08 33.00
N GLY A 82 17.53 16.69 32.68
CA GLY A 82 16.26 16.38 33.34
C GLY A 82 15.81 14.93 33.08
N ILE A 83 15.94 14.47 31.83
CA ILE A 83 15.57 13.10 31.42
C ILE A 83 16.47 12.06 32.07
N ASN A 84 17.78 12.25 32.02
CA ASN A 84 18.72 11.25 32.56
C ASN A 84 18.82 11.31 34.09
N GLY A 85 18.49 12.47 34.68
CA GLY A 85 18.68 12.70 36.11
C GLY A 85 20.15 12.88 36.50
N TRP A 86 20.44 12.75 37.79
CA TRP A 86 21.78 12.92 38.33
C TRP A 86 22.65 11.67 38.21
N GLY A 87 22.08 10.47 38.06
CA GLY A 87 22.79 9.19 37.98
C GLY A 87 21.86 8.03 37.60
N PRO A 88 22.36 6.79 37.47
CA PRO A 88 21.58 5.63 37.00
C PRO A 88 20.34 5.31 37.84
N SER A 89 20.33 5.68 39.12
CA SER A 89 19.23 5.43 40.06
C SER A 89 18.30 6.64 40.25
N CYS A 90 18.38 7.67 39.40
CA CYS A 90 17.60 8.89 39.58
C CYS A 90 16.11 8.67 39.34
N HIS A 91 15.77 7.91 38.30
CA HIS A 91 14.38 7.58 37.95
C HIS A 91 14.14 6.09 38.16
N ASP A 92 13.07 5.75 38.85
CA ASP A 92 12.60 4.37 38.97
C ASP A 92 11.58 4.06 37.85
N SER A 93 11.06 2.83 37.83
CA SER A 93 10.07 2.39 36.85
C SER A 93 8.68 2.99 37.06
N SER A 94 8.44 3.76 38.14
CA SER A 94 7.16 4.43 38.40
C SER A 94 7.09 5.82 37.77
N ILE A 95 8.24 6.40 37.41
CA ILE A 95 8.32 7.67 36.69
C ILE A 95 8.20 7.39 35.19
N THR A 96 7.31 8.12 34.54
CA THR A 96 7.08 8.03 33.10
C THR A 96 7.57 9.29 32.39
N LEU A 97 7.94 9.17 31.11
CA LEU A 97 8.32 10.32 30.30
C LEU A 97 7.20 11.39 30.25
N ALA A 98 5.93 10.96 30.25
CA ALA A 98 4.76 11.84 30.24
C ALA A 98 4.73 12.78 31.46
N SER A 99 5.03 12.25 32.65
CA SER A 99 5.07 13.04 33.89
C SER A 99 6.24 14.04 33.95
N LEU A 100 7.35 13.69 33.30
CA LEU A 100 8.62 14.39 33.42
C LEU A 100 8.74 15.58 32.43
N MET A 101 8.23 15.40 31.21
CA MET A 101 8.42 16.35 30.11
C MET A 101 7.89 17.77 30.39
N PRO A 102 6.69 17.98 30.99
CA PRO A 102 6.19 19.32 31.30
C PRO A 102 7.09 20.09 32.28
N GLN A 103 7.66 19.39 33.26
CA GLN A 103 8.57 19.99 34.23
C GLN A 103 9.87 20.44 33.56
N ILE A 104 10.42 19.58 32.68
CA ILE A 104 11.66 19.85 31.95
C ILE A 104 11.52 21.07 31.04
N ALA A 105 10.42 21.18 30.30
CA ALA A 105 10.15 22.32 29.42
C ALA A 105 10.15 23.64 30.20
N ASN A 106 9.52 23.66 31.39
CA ASN A 106 9.46 24.85 32.23
C ASN A 106 10.85 25.32 32.71
N TYR A 107 11.75 24.39 33.07
CA TYR A 107 13.12 24.76 33.48
C TYR A 107 13.93 25.35 32.33
N ARG A 108 13.80 24.81 31.11
CA ARG A 108 14.39 25.39 29.89
C ARG A 108 13.88 26.82 29.65
N ASP A 109 12.57 27.01 29.68
CA ASP A 109 11.97 28.32 29.39
C ASP A 109 12.33 29.36 30.45
N ARG A 110 12.51 28.93 31.71
CA ARG A 110 13.05 29.79 32.76
C ARG A 110 14.51 30.15 32.50
N PHE A 111 15.35 29.18 32.11
CA PHE A 111 16.74 29.42 31.74
C PHE A 111 16.86 30.45 30.62
N TYR A 112 16.07 30.31 29.55
CA TYR A 112 16.06 31.27 28.44
C TYR A 112 15.62 32.67 28.85
N ARG A 113 14.58 32.79 29.69
CA ARG A 113 14.15 34.09 30.23
C ARG A 113 15.24 34.76 31.07
N ASP A 114 15.90 33.99 31.94
CA ASP A 114 16.98 34.50 32.79
C ASP A 114 18.22 34.90 31.95
N LEU A 115 18.54 34.14 30.92
CA LEU A 115 19.66 34.44 30.01
C LEU A 115 19.39 35.71 29.19
N LEU A 116 18.17 35.87 28.66
CA LEU A 116 17.77 37.05 27.90
C LEU A 116 17.94 38.35 28.73
N GLN A 117 17.65 38.30 30.03
CA GLN A 117 17.85 39.44 30.95
C GLN A 117 19.31 39.79 31.20
N ARG A 118 20.26 38.90 30.87
CA ARG A 118 21.71 39.10 31.03
C ARG A 118 22.39 39.53 29.74
N THR A 119 21.73 39.41 28.59
CA THR A 119 22.25 39.79 27.27
C THR A 119 22.38 41.31 27.13
N ASN A 120 23.33 41.77 26.30
CA ASN A 120 23.52 43.18 25.95
C ASN A 120 22.22 43.83 25.43
N ARG A 121 22.05 45.13 25.68
CA ARG A 121 20.77 45.84 25.43
C ARG A 121 20.27 45.74 23.98
N VAL A 122 21.14 45.96 22.99
CA VAL A 122 20.76 45.94 21.57
C VAL A 122 20.30 44.54 21.13
N HIS A 123 21.10 43.52 21.46
CA HIS A 123 20.77 42.11 21.17
C HIS A 123 19.51 41.66 21.92
N ARG A 124 19.34 42.08 23.18
CA ARG A 124 18.16 41.80 23.99
C ARG A 124 16.88 42.39 23.39
N ASP A 125 16.92 43.65 22.93
CA ASP A 125 15.76 44.32 22.35
C ASP A 125 15.32 43.58 21.05
N ARG A 126 16.29 43.10 20.24
CA ARG A 126 16.01 42.25 19.07
C ARG A 126 15.38 40.92 19.46
N LEU A 127 15.99 40.19 20.39
CA LEU A 127 15.50 38.90 20.86
C LEU A 127 14.12 39.02 21.54
N ALA A 128 13.84 40.13 22.23
CA ALA A 128 12.53 40.39 22.82
C ALA A 128 11.44 40.62 21.76
N ALA A 129 11.76 41.34 20.67
CA ALA A 129 10.85 41.48 19.53
C ALA A 129 10.61 40.12 18.86
N GLU A 130 11.65 39.31 18.70
CA GLU A 130 11.53 37.96 18.15
C GLU A 130 10.69 37.03 19.05
N THR A 131 10.86 37.14 20.37
CA THR A 131 10.11 36.37 21.37
C THR A 131 8.61 36.66 21.31
N LEU A 132 8.21 37.92 21.05
CA LEU A 132 6.81 38.28 20.91
C LEU A 132 6.14 37.60 19.70
N ILE A 133 6.91 37.36 18.64
CA ILE A 133 6.42 36.75 17.41
C ILE A 133 6.43 35.22 17.50
N ARG A 134 7.51 34.64 18.06
CA ARG A 134 7.73 33.19 18.11
C ARG A 134 7.28 32.54 19.41
N HIS A 135 6.76 33.34 20.35
CA HIS A 135 6.30 32.97 21.69
C HIS A 135 7.35 32.27 22.59
N GLN A 136 8.62 32.27 22.18
CA GLN A 136 9.72 31.66 22.94
C GLN A 136 11.02 32.47 22.77
N PRO A 137 11.78 32.76 23.87
CA PRO A 137 13.09 33.37 23.74
C PRO A 137 14.07 32.42 23.05
N PHE A 138 14.94 32.96 22.18
CA PHE A 138 15.79 32.19 21.28
C PHE A 138 15.02 31.26 20.31
N GLY A 139 13.73 31.53 20.09
CA GLY A 139 12.86 30.74 19.23
C GLY A 139 13.41 30.61 17.80
N ALA A 140 14.08 31.62 17.24
CA ALA A 140 14.67 31.48 15.90
C ALA A 140 15.88 30.57 15.82
N ALA A 141 16.72 30.53 16.85
CA ALA A 141 17.84 29.59 16.88
C ALA A 141 17.32 28.16 17.01
N ARG A 142 16.30 27.94 17.85
CA ARG A 142 15.70 26.62 18.02
C ARG A 142 14.93 26.14 16.79
N GLN A 143 14.11 26.98 16.17
CA GLN A 143 13.43 26.63 14.92
C GLN A 143 14.44 26.32 13.79
N HIS A 144 15.57 27.04 13.74
CA HIS A 144 16.63 26.75 12.76
C HIS A 144 17.30 25.40 13.05
N LEU A 145 17.64 25.10 14.31
CA LEU A 145 18.16 23.78 14.70
C LEU A 145 17.20 22.66 14.29
N ASN A 146 15.92 22.76 14.67
CA ASN A 146 14.93 21.74 14.33
C ASN A 146 14.79 21.59 12.81
N ALA A 147 14.73 22.70 12.07
CA ALA A 147 14.63 22.67 10.62
C ALA A 147 15.85 21.99 9.96
N GLN A 148 17.07 22.27 10.42
CA GLN A 148 18.29 21.64 9.91
C GLN A 148 18.37 20.14 10.22
N LEU A 149 17.92 19.72 11.41
CA LEU A 149 17.83 18.29 11.76
C LEU A 149 16.80 17.56 10.89
N THR A 150 15.63 18.18 10.68
CA THR A 150 14.59 17.67 9.78
C THR A 150 15.10 17.55 8.34
N GLU A 151 15.86 18.54 7.85
CA GLU A 151 16.47 18.53 6.52
C GLU A 151 17.49 17.40 6.36
N THR A 152 18.39 17.26 7.34
CA THR A 152 19.39 16.20 7.34
C THR A 152 18.73 14.83 7.35
N ARG A 153 17.64 14.67 8.12
CA ARG A 153 16.86 13.43 8.16
C ARG A 153 16.21 13.13 6.80
N ALA A 154 15.54 14.11 6.19
CA ALA A 154 14.89 13.95 4.89
C ALA A 154 15.90 13.56 3.81
N HIS A 155 17.04 14.26 3.75
CA HIS A 155 18.13 13.97 2.82
C HIS A 155 18.71 12.56 3.03
N GLN A 156 18.89 12.12 4.28
CA GLN A 156 19.33 10.74 4.55
C GLN A 156 18.30 9.73 4.03
N LEU A 157 17.02 9.91 4.35
CA LEU A 157 15.95 9.01 3.93
C LEU A 157 15.87 8.90 2.40
N GLU A 158 15.83 10.03 1.70
CA GLU A 158 15.76 10.10 0.23
C GLU A 158 16.89 9.32 -0.45
N HIS A 159 18.14 9.53 -0.02
CA HIS A 159 19.29 8.84 -0.62
C HIS A 159 19.39 7.36 -0.24
N ILE A 160 18.88 6.95 0.93
CA ILE A 160 18.82 5.53 1.32
C ILE A 160 17.90 4.78 0.36
N HIS A 161 16.68 5.27 0.19
CA HIS A 161 15.68 4.65 -0.67
C HIS A 161 16.11 4.66 -2.15
N LEU A 162 16.62 5.80 -2.65
CA LEU A 162 17.18 5.84 -4.02
C LEU A 162 18.32 4.85 -4.24
N GLY A 163 19.20 4.68 -3.24
CA GLY A 163 20.27 3.69 -3.29
C GLY A 163 19.74 2.26 -3.38
N GLN A 164 18.58 1.97 -2.78
CA GLN A 164 17.91 0.67 -2.87
C GLN A 164 17.20 0.49 -4.22
N ILE A 165 16.44 1.49 -4.66
CA ILE A 165 15.79 1.54 -5.99
C ILE A 165 16.82 1.24 -7.09
N PHE A 166 17.92 1.99 -7.14
CA PHE A 166 18.95 1.80 -8.17
C PHE A 166 19.67 0.45 -8.06
N ALA A 167 19.77 -0.12 -6.85
CA ALA A 167 20.30 -1.47 -6.68
C ALA A 167 19.36 -2.52 -7.28
N PHE A 168 18.05 -2.39 -7.07
CA PHE A 168 17.04 -3.28 -7.63
C PHE A 168 16.84 -3.11 -9.14
N MET A 169 17.16 -1.93 -9.70
CA MET A 169 17.17 -1.72 -11.15
C MET A 169 18.43 -2.26 -11.85
N GLY A 170 19.41 -2.81 -11.10
CA GLY A 170 20.67 -3.29 -11.66
C GLY A 170 21.76 -2.23 -11.88
N HIS A 171 21.52 -0.97 -11.52
CA HIS A 171 22.48 0.14 -11.68
C HIS A 171 23.34 0.32 -10.42
N HIS A 172 24.17 -0.68 -10.13
CA HIS A 172 24.92 -0.78 -8.86
C HIS A 172 25.90 0.38 -8.61
N ASP A 173 26.47 0.97 -9.67
CA ASP A 173 27.38 2.12 -9.53
C ASP A 173 26.67 3.35 -8.94
N ALA A 174 25.48 3.66 -9.47
CA ALA A 174 24.66 4.78 -9.00
C ALA A 174 24.10 4.50 -7.60
N ALA A 175 23.67 3.25 -7.34
CA ALA A 175 23.27 2.81 -6.01
C ALA A 175 24.38 3.06 -4.97
N HIS A 176 25.62 2.70 -5.30
CA HIS A 176 26.77 2.93 -4.44
C HIS A 176 27.05 4.41 -4.22
N GLU A 177 26.94 5.24 -5.27
CA GLU A 177 27.11 6.69 -5.17
C GLU A 177 26.08 7.29 -4.20
N LYS A 178 24.79 6.95 -4.34
CA LYS A 178 23.72 7.42 -3.42
C LYS A 178 23.96 7.00 -1.98
N ALA A 179 24.28 5.73 -1.74
CA ALA A 179 24.59 5.24 -0.41
C ALA A 179 25.87 5.87 0.18
N SER A 180 26.80 6.32 -0.65
CA SER A 180 28.03 6.99 -0.19
C SER A 180 27.79 8.40 0.34
N LEU A 181 26.77 9.10 -0.17
CA LEU A 181 26.35 10.43 0.31
C LEU A 181 25.82 10.37 1.74
N VAL A 182 25.21 9.25 2.12
CA VAL A 182 24.69 9.01 3.46
C VAL A 182 25.83 8.53 4.38
N PRO A 183 26.09 9.17 5.52
CA PRO A 183 27.19 8.77 6.41
C PRO A 183 26.90 7.51 7.23
N VAL A 184 25.66 7.02 7.20
CA VAL A 184 25.13 5.94 8.04
C VAL A 184 25.62 4.55 7.57
N PRO A 185 26.25 3.74 8.44
CA PRO A 185 26.72 2.40 8.07
C PRO A 185 25.60 1.41 7.72
N SER A 186 24.48 1.42 8.44
CA SER A 186 23.33 0.51 8.22
C SER A 186 22.84 0.60 6.77
N ALA A 187 22.53 1.80 6.31
CA ALA A 187 22.20 2.11 4.92
C ALA A 187 23.22 1.56 3.89
N ARG A 188 24.51 1.77 4.13
CA ARG A 188 25.57 1.31 3.21
C ARG A 188 25.70 -0.20 3.14
N PHE A 189 25.53 -0.90 4.27
CA PHE A 189 25.51 -2.36 4.30
C PHE A 189 24.26 -2.89 3.58
N ARG A 190 23.08 -2.31 3.84
CA ARG A 190 21.82 -2.67 3.15
C ARG A 190 21.92 -2.53 1.64
N CYS A 191 22.33 -1.35 1.15
CA CYS A 191 22.50 -1.10 -0.28
C CYS A 191 23.50 -2.07 -0.93
N ARG A 192 24.63 -2.34 -0.25
CA ARG A 192 25.63 -3.29 -0.75
C ARG A 192 25.10 -4.73 -0.82
N ILE A 193 24.34 -5.17 0.18
CA ILE A 193 23.72 -6.50 0.18
C ILE A 193 22.67 -6.58 -0.94
N ALA A 194 21.82 -5.56 -1.11
CA ALA A 194 20.85 -5.50 -2.19
C ALA A 194 21.51 -5.59 -3.58
N CYS A 195 22.60 -4.85 -3.81
CA CYS A 195 23.38 -4.95 -5.05
C CYS A 195 23.92 -6.38 -5.26
N GLN A 196 24.43 -7.04 -4.22
CA GLN A 196 24.97 -8.40 -4.35
C GLN A 196 23.88 -9.46 -4.56
N LEU A 197 22.71 -9.30 -3.94
CA LEU A 197 21.55 -10.15 -4.20
C LEU A 197 21.16 -10.08 -5.68
N ASP A 198 21.02 -8.86 -6.21
CA ASP A 198 20.69 -8.63 -7.61
C ASP A 198 21.77 -9.17 -8.58
N GLN A 199 23.06 -8.87 -8.33
CA GLN A 199 24.18 -9.43 -9.11
C GLN A 199 24.16 -10.96 -9.16
N SER A 200 23.85 -11.60 -8.04
CA SER A 200 23.78 -13.05 -7.98
C SER A 200 22.59 -13.59 -8.77
N LEU A 201 21.43 -12.93 -8.74
CA LEU A 201 20.26 -13.32 -9.54
C LEU A 201 20.54 -13.16 -11.04
N GLN A 202 21.12 -12.03 -11.46
CA GLN A 202 21.54 -11.84 -12.86
C GLN A 202 22.56 -12.88 -13.32
N ALA A 203 23.47 -13.32 -12.43
CA ALA A 203 24.42 -14.37 -12.74
C ALA A 203 23.74 -15.74 -12.95
N ILE A 204 22.65 -16.03 -12.22
CA ILE A 204 21.82 -17.23 -12.43
C ILE A 204 21.17 -17.17 -13.82
N GLU A 205 20.55 -16.05 -14.18
CA GLU A 205 19.88 -15.85 -15.47
C GLU A 205 20.84 -15.94 -16.66
N LYS A 206 22.06 -15.39 -16.51
CA LYS A 206 23.14 -15.51 -17.51
C LYS A 206 23.81 -16.90 -17.52
N ASN A 207 23.31 -17.84 -16.72
CA ASN A 207 23.83 -19.20 -16.57
C ASN A 207 25.29 -19.28 -16.07
N ASN A 208 25.73 -18.25 -15.36
CA ASN A 208 27.05 -18.18 -14.71
C ASN A 208 26.95 -18.60 -13.24
N LEU A 209 26.57 -19.86 -13.00
CA LEU A 209 26.25 -20.36 -11.66
C LEU A 209 27.42 -20.31 -10.66
N SER A 210 28.68 -20.41 -11.12
CA SER A 210 29.85 -20.31 -10.23
C SER A 210 29.96 -18.91 -9.60
N ASP A 211 29.75 -17.86 -10.39
CA ASP A 211 29.83 -16.48 -9.91
C ASP A 211 28.67 -16.19 -8.95
N ALA A 212 27.48 -16.72 -9.23
CA ALA A 212 26.32 -16.62 -8.34
C ALA A 212 26.62 -17.25 -6.96
N THR A 213 27.19 -18.46 -6.92
CA THR A 213 27.56 -19.11 -5.65
C THR A 213 28.63 -18.32 -4.88
N ASP A 214 29.62 -17.74 -5.57
CA ASP A 214 30.67 -16.94 -4.95
C ASP A 214 30.14 -15.63 -4.36
N ILE A 215 29.25 -14.94 -5.10
CA ILE A 215 28.60 -13.71 -4.64
C ILE A 215 27.71 -14.02 -3.42
N ALA A 216 26.88 -15.06 -3.49
CA ALA A 216 26.01 -15.48 -2.40
C ALA A 216 26.83 -15.74 -1.11
N GLY A 217 27.94 -16.47 -1.18
CA GLY A 217 28.83 -16.68 -0.03
C GLY A 217 29.37 -15.38 0.59
N SER A 218 29.57 -14.34 -0.22
CA SER A 218 30.05 -13.04 0.28
C SER A 218 28.99 -12.24 1.06
N ILE A 219 27.70 -12.46 0.78
CA ILE A 219 26.58 -11.78 1.46
C ILE A 219 26.55 -12.17 2.94
N PHE A 220 26.74 -13.46 3.25
CA PHE A 220 26.78 -13.95 4.63
C PHE A 220 27.83 -13.22 5.48
N TYR A 221 29.01 -12.98 4.92
CA TYR A 221 30.07 -12.20 5.58
C TYR A 221 29.66 -10.74 5.82
N LEU A 222 28.93 -10.11 4.87
CA LEU A 222 28.44 -8.75 5.07
C LEU A 222 27.41 -8.65 6.18
N ILE A 223 26.49 -9.61 6.28
CA ILE A 223 25.50 -9.69 7.37
C ILE A 223 26.22 -9.76 8.72
N GLN A 224 27.14 -10.72 8.88
CA GLN A 224 27.91 -10.88 10.11
C GLN A 224 28.71 -9.64 10.47
N ARG A 225 29.36 -9.02 9.48
CA ARG A 225 30.14 -7.80 9.68
C ARG A 225 29.26 -6.60 10.06
N GLY A 226 28.08 -6.49 9.46
CA GLY A 226 27.08 -5.48 9.78
C GLY A 226 26.62 -5.56 11.24
N ILE A 227 26.39 -6.77 11.74
CA ILE A 227 26.08 -7.00 13.16
C ILE A 227 27.28 -6.62 14.05
N GLN A 228 28.48 -7.09 13.72
CA GLN A 228 29.69 -6.84 14.53
C GLN A 228 30.05 -5.35 14.66
N CYS A 229 29.78 -4.54 13.65
CA CYS A 229 30.03 -3.10 13.70
C CYS A 229 28.84 -2.27 14.24
N GLY A 230 27.73 -2.92 14.61
CA GLY A 230 26.51 -2.28 15.11
C GLY A 230 25.67 -1.59 14.03
N ALA A 231 25.90 -1.89 12.75
CA ALA A 231 25.08 -1.42 11.65
C ALA A 231 23.74 -2.17 11.58
N PHE A 232 23.73 -3.45 11.91
CA PHE A 232 22.51 -4.24 12.13
C PHE A 232 22.29 -4.51 13.62
N ALA A 233 21.04 -4.77 14.00
CA ALA A 233 20.69 -5.15 15.36
C ALA A 233 21.39 -6.47 15.75
N ASP A 234 21.71 -6.61 17.03
CA ASP A 234 22.18 -7.90 17.56
C ASP A 234 20.99 -8.87 17.56
N PRO A 235 21.07 -10.03 16.85
CA PRO A 235 19.96 -10.98 16.81
C PRO A 235 19.57 -11.54 18.18
N TRP A 236 20.44 -11.47 19.20
CA TRP A 236 20.05 -11.87 20.56
C TRP A 236 18.95 -10.99 21.18
N ASN A 237 18.73 -9.79 20.65
CA ASN A 237 17.63 -8.94 21.10
C ASN A 237 16.25 -9.52 20.77
N ILE A 238 16.17 -10.43 19.80
CA ILE A 238 14.94 -11.15 19.43
C ILE A 238 14.43 -11.92 20.66
N LEU A 239 15.24 -12.83 21.20
CA LEU A 239 14.87 -13.64 22.38
C LEU A 239 14.99 -12.87 23.69
N GLY A 240 15.99 -12.00 23.80
CA GLY A 240 16.31 -11.33 25.07
C GLY A 240 15.31 -10.24 25.46
N PHE A 241 14.68 -9.61 24.47
CA PHE A 241 13.81 -8.45 24.68
C PHE A 241 12.51 -8.49 23.86
N ASP A 242 12.16 -9.63 23.26
CA ASP A 242 10.95 -9.77 22.44
C ASP A 242 10.86 -8.70 21.32
N CYS A 243 12.01 -8.47 20.67
CA CYS A 243 12.22 -7.43 19.66
C CYS A 243 12.00 -5.97 20.16
N GLN A 244 11.85 -5.76 21.46
CA GLN A 244 11.64 -4.43 22.05
C GLN A 244 12.96 -3.71 22.35
N PHE A 245 12.90 -2.38 22.23
CA PHE A 245 13.95 -1.46 22.61
C PHE A 245 13.45 -0.52 23.71
N SER A 246 14.06 -0.58 24.89
CA SER A 246 13.70 0.30 26.02
C SER A 246 14.10 1.76 25.73
N LEU A 247 13.15 2.70 25.80
CA LEU A 247 13.44 4.15 25.69
C LEU A 247 13.70 4.79 27.06
N PHE A 248 13.02 4.30 28.09
CA PHE A 248 13.11 4.75 29.48
C PHE A 248 12.96 3.54 30.42
N PRO A 249 13.36 3.61 31.71
CA PRO A 249 13.24 2.48 32.64
C PRO A 249 11.83 1.91 32.82
N ALA A 250 10.78 2.72 32.62
CA ALA A 250 9.40 2.24 32.66
C ALA A 250 9.09 1.35 31.45
N LEU A 251 8.45 0.20 31.70
CA LEU A 251 8.17 -0.82 30.69
C LEU A 251 7.29 -0.28 29.55
N GLU A 252 6.31 0.56 29.89
CA GLU A 252 5.43 1.29 28.95
C GLU A 252 6.18 2.22 27.98
N ASN A 253 7.46 2.50 28.22
CA ASN A 253 8.29 3.33 27.35
C ASN A 253 9.24 2.47 26.51
N SER A 254 8.85 1.24 26.16
CA SER A 254 9.56 0.39 25.18
C SER A 254 8.90 0.48 23.80
N VAL A 255 9.69 0.28 22.75
CA VAL A 255 9.21 0.33 21.35
C VAL A 255 9.79 -0.82 20.55
N HIS A 256 9.03 -1.33 19.58
CA HIS A 256 9.53 -2.34 18.65
C HIS A 256 10.75 -1.84 17.87
N ASP A 257 11.80 -2.66 17.81
CA ASP A 257 13.01 -2.39 17.03
C ASP A 257 12.87 -2.90 15.60
N HIS A 258 12.27 -2.08 14.74
CA HIS A 258 12.10 -2.32 13.30
C HIS A 258 13.35 -2.81 12.54
N ARG A 259 14.57 -2.54 13.03
CA ARG A 259 15.80 -3.04 12.41
C ARG A 259 15.95 -4.56 12.50
N ILE A 260 15.24 -5.19 13.43
CA ILE A 260 15.15 -6.65 13.53
C ILE A 260 14.33 -7.18 12.35
N ASP A 261 13.20 -6.55 12.03
CA ASP A 261 12.37 -6.91 10.87
C ASP A 261 13.19 -6.81 9.56
N GLU A 262 13.95 -5.73 9.41
CA GLU A 262 14.86 -5.56 8.26
C GLU A 262 15.94 -6.65 8.19
N LEU A 263 16.50 -7.05 9.33
CA LEU A 263 17.51 -8.11 9.39
C LEU A 263 16.90 -9.47 9.03
N VAL A 264 15.70 -9.77 9.52
CA VAL A 264 14.96 -10.99 9.16
C VAL A 264 14.73 -11.02 7.65
N LEU A 265 14.24 -9.92 7.06
CA LEU A 265 14.01 -9.82 5.62
C LEU A 265 15.30 -10.07 4.81
N ILE A 266 16.43 -9.48 5.21
CA ILE A 266 17.72 -9.69 4.55
C ILE A 266 18.16 -11.16 4.61
N VAL A 267 17.97 -11.82 5.76
CA VAL A 267 18.33 -13.23 5.95
C VAL A 267 17.42 -14.14 5.12
N GLU A 268 16.12 -13.87 5.05
CA GLU A 268 15.19 -14.63 4.24
C GLU A 268 15.46 -14.49 2.74
N GLN A 269 15.74 -13.26 2.26
CA GLN A 269 16.17 -13.03 0.87
C GLN A 269 17.47 -13.77 0.54
N PHE A 270 18.40 -13.81 1.48
CA PHE A 270 19.64 -14.56 1.33
C PHE A 270 19.40 -16.08 1.25
N PHE A 271 18.53 -16.65 2.10
CA PHE A 271 18.16 -18.07 2.01
C PHE A 271 17.39 -18.40 0.72
N ALA A 272 16.50 -17.51 0.26
CA ALA A 272 15.80 -17.67 -1.01
C ALA A 272 16.77 -17.69 -2.20
N LEU A 273 17.80 -16.84 -2.18
CA LEU A 273 18.86 -16.84 -3.18
C LEU A 273 19.63 -18.18 -3.18
N LEU A 274 20.04 -18.68 -2.00
CA LEU A 274 20.73 -19.96 -1.88
C LEU A 274 19.87 -21.11 -2.42
N ALA A 275 18.59 -21.18 -2.03
CA ALA A 275 17.65 -22.18 -2.53
C ALA A 275 17.51 -22.13 -4.05
N ARG A 276 17.36 -20.92 -4.64
CA ARG A 276 17.27 -20.75 -6.10
C ARG A 276 18.54 -21.18 -6.82
N THR A 277 19.72 -20.78 -6.32
CA THR A 277 21.00 -21.22 -6.89
C THR A 277 21.18 -22.74 -6.82
N TRP A 278 20.70 -23.38 -5.74
CA TRP A 278 20.80 -24.82 -5.57
C TRP A 278 19.89 -25.56 -6.57
N SER A 279 18.64 -25.14 -6.70
CA SER A 279 17.68 -25.72 -7.66
C SER A 279 18.21 -25.66 -9.10
N GLU A 280 18.76 -24.52 -9.50
CA GLU A 280 19.35 -24.33 -10.84
C GLU A 280 20.60 -25.18 -11.09
N ALA A 281 21.48 -25.29 -10.09
CA ALA A 281 22.65 -26.16 -10.17
C ALA A 281 22.24 -27.64 -10.26
N ALA A 282 21.21 -28.04 -9.52
CA ALA A 282 20.69 -29.39 -9.49
C ALA A 282 19.97 -29.78 -10.80
N ALA A 283 19.16 -28.88 -11.36
CA ALA A 283 18.48 -29.06 -12.64
C ALA A 283 19.47 -29.24 -13.82
N LYS A 284 20.74 -28.88 -13.65
CA LYS A 284 21.84 -29.06 -14.62
C LYS A 284 22.84 -30.17 -14.24
N ASP A 285 22.58 -30.94 -13.18
CA ASP A 285 23.45 -31.99 -12.60
C ASP A 285 24.89 -31.51 -12.30
N ASN A 286 25.06 -30.26 -11.86
CA ASN A 286 26.37 -29.73 -11.45
C ASN A 286 26.69 -30.05 -9.98
N GLN A 287 27.18 -31.26 -9.74
CA GLN A 287 27.42 -31.80 -8.39
C GLN A 287 28.44 -30.99 -7.57
N GLU A 288 29.45 -30.40 -8.22
CA GLU A 288 30.46 -29.59 -7.51
C GLU A 288 29.84 -28.33 -6.91
N LEU A 289 28.98 -27.64 -7.67
CA LEU A 289 28.27 -26.46 -7.16
C LEU A 289 27.22 -26.82 -6.12
N CYS A 290 26.47 -27.90 -6.32
CA CYS A 290 25.50 -28.38 -5.33
C CYS A 290 26.17 -28.63 -3.96
N GLN A 291 27.33 -29.27 -3.93
CA GLN A 291 28.05 -29.53 -2.68
C GLN A 291 28.53 -28.23 -2.00
N ARG A 292 29.00 -27.25 -2.78
CA ARG A 292 29.42 -25.96 -2.22
C ARG A 292 28.24 -25.16 -1.64
N ILE A 293 27.09 -25.18 -2.32
CA ILE A 293 25.88 -24.49 -1.86
C ILE A 293 25.34 -25.16 -0.60
N ASP A 294 25.34 -26.49 -0.55
CA ASP A 294 24.98 -27.27 0.64
C ASP A 294 25.80 -26.86 1.87
N GLU A 295 27.13 -26.82 1.76
CA GLU A 295 28.02 -26.38 2.83
C GLU A 295 27.71 -24.95 3.32
N HIS A 296 27.54 -24.00 2.38
CA HIS A 296 27.25 -22.61 2.71
C HIS A 296 25.86 -22.42 3.34
N PHE A 297 24.83 -23.12 2.83
CA PHE A 297 23.47 -23.02 3.34
C PHE A 297 23.39 -23.63 4.73
N GLN A 298 23.96 -24.83 4.92
CA GLN A 298 23.98 -25.48 6.23
C GLN A 298 24.67 -24.61 7.30
N GLU A 299 25.82 -23.99 6.98
CA GLU A 299 26.51 -23.09 7.89
C GLU A 299 25.63 -21.90 8.30
N ALA A 300 25.01 -21.25 7.31
CA ALA A 300 24.16 -20.09 7.55
C ALA A 300 22.88 -20.45 8.34
N ALA A 301 22.24 -21.58 8.02
CA ALA A 301 21.04 -22.06 8.70
C ALA A 301 21.32 -22.36 10.17
N GLN A 302 22.41 -23.08 10.47
CA GLN A 302 22.84 -23.35 11.84
C GLN A 302 23.18 -22.05 12.61
N TRP A 303 23.81 -21.09 11.93
CA TRP A 303 24.10 -19.79 12.53
C TRP A 303 22.84 -18.96 12.81
N TRP A 304 21.79 -19.04 11.99
CA TRP A 304 20.55 -18.29 12.25
C TRP A 304 19.66 -18.98 13.29
N HIS A 305 19.61 -20.31 13.27
CA HIS A 305 18.72 -21.11 14.12
C HIS A 305 18.93 -20.87 15.63
N LYS A 306 20.18 -20.62 16.08
CA LYS A 306 20.49 -20.35 17.50
C LYS A 306 19.77 -19.13 18.09
N TYR A 307 19.27 -18.22 17.25
CA TYR A 307 18.54 -17.04 17.68
C TYR A 307 17.02 -17.26 17.76
N ALA A 308 16.54 -18.45 17.37
CA ALA A 308 15.15 -18.89 17.47
C ALA A 308 14.10 -17.83 17.07
N ALA A 309 14.39 -17.07 16.00
CA ALA A 309 13.48 -16.03 15.49
C ALA A 309 12.09 -16.59 15.13
N HIS A 310 12.04 -17.81 14.61
CA HIS A 310 10.80 -18.53 14.26
C HIS A 310 9.93 -18.93 15.47
N GLN A 311 10.42 -18.77 16.71
CA GLN A 311 9.67 -19.10 17.94
C GLN A 311 9.08 -17.86 18.62
N VAL A 312 9.49 -16.65 18.21
CA VAL A 312 9.07 -15.40 18.85
C VAL A 312 7.80 -14.90 18.16
N THR A 313 6.72 -14.69 18.91
CA THR A 313 5.43 -14.27 18.36
C THR A 313 5.43 -12.85 17.81
N ALA A 314 6.31 -11.97 18.31
CA ALA A 314 6.40 -10.58 17.89
C ALA A 314 6.94 -10.38 16.46
N ILE A 315 7.54 -11.40 15.85
CA ILE A 315 8.14 -11.34 14.51
C ILE A 315 7.74 -12.56 13.68
N HIS A 316 7.55 -12.35 12.39
CA HIS A 316 7.31 -13.45 11.46
C HIS A 316 8.62 -13.85 10.78
N ALA A 317 9.16 -15.01 11.15
CA ALA A 317 10.41 -15.53 10.59
C ALA A 317 10.28 -17.02 10.30
N ALA A 318 10.76 -17.46 9.14
CA ALA A 318 10.80 -18.88 8.81
C ALA A 318 11.84 -19.65 9.64
N ASP A 319 11.60 -20.94 9.89
CA ASP A 319 12.62 -21.81 10.50
C ASP A 319 13.74 -22.08 9.47
N PRO A 320 14.99 -21.64 9.75
CA PRO A 320 16.11 -21.84 8.82
C PRO A 320 16.42 -23.30 8.54
N ASN A 321 16.18 -24.22 9.48
CA ASN A 321 16.45 -25.65 9.23
C ASN A 321 15.41 -26.23 8.28
N ALA A 322 14.14 -25.92 8.48
CA ALA A 322 13.07 -26.31 7.55
C ALA A 322 13.30 -25.76 6.13
N LEU A 323 13.80 -24.52 6.00
CA LEU A 323 14.16 -23.94 4.70
C LEU A 323 15.32 -24.69 4.02
N TYR A 324 16.34 -25.06 4.78
CA TYR A 324 17.48 -25.85 4.27
C TYR A 324 17.04 -27.25 3.84
N ASP A 325 16.29 -27.96 4.68
CA ASP A 325 15.81 -29.32 4.40
C ASP A 325 14.91 -29.32 3.15
N ALA A 326 13.99 -28.35 3.04
CA ALA A 326 13.16 -28.17 1.86
C ALA A 326 14.02 -27.93 0.60
N ALA A 327 14.99 -27.02 0.64
CA ALA A 327 15.87 -26.74 -0.50
C ALA A 327 16.71 -27.97 -0.90
N SER A 328 17.20 -28.74 0.07
CA SER A 328 17.95 -29.98 -0.16
C SER A 328 17.09 -31.02 -0.88
N HIS A 329 15.88 -31.28 -0.37
CA HIS A 329 14.95 -32.24 -0.98
C HIS A 329 14.55 -31.83 -2.41
N VAL A 330 14.33 -30.54 -2.64
CA VAL A 330 14.03 -29.97 -3.98
C VAL A 330 15.21 -30.21 -4.93
N ALA A 331 16.43 -29.92 -4.50
CA ALA A 331 17.62 -30.12 -5.31
C ALA A 331 17.84 -31.60 -5.65
N GLU A 332 17.64 -32.52 -4.70
CA GLU A 332 17.70 -33.95 -4.97
C GLU A 332 16.65 -34.39 -6.01
N ALA A 333 15.41 -33.93 -5.85
CA ALA A 333 14.32 -34.24 -6.77
C ALA A 333 14.58 -33.70 -8.19
N LEU A 334 15.07 -32.46 -8.32
CA LEU A 334 15.38 -31.86 -9.62
C LEU A 334 16.57 -32.53 -10.32
N ASN A 335 17.60 -32.95 -9.57
CA ASN A 335 18.71 -33.70 -10.13
C ASN A 335 18.24 -35.07 -10.67
N LEU A 336 17.35 -35.75 -9.93
CA LEU A 336 16.76 -37.01 -10.36
C LEU A 336 15.81 -36.83 -11.56
N TRP A 337 15.03 -35.74 -11.58
CA TRP A 337 14.20 -35.36 -12.73
C TRP A 337 15.06 -35.17 -13.98
N HIS A 338 16.17 -34.44 -13.87
CA HIS A 338 17.13 -34.26 -14.97
C HIS A 338 17.68 -35.60 -15.49
N LYS A 339 18.03 -36.52 -14.58
CA LYS A 339 18.51 -37.88 -14.92
C LYS A 339 17.42 -38.78 -15.50
N GLY A 340 16.15 -38.56 -15.15
CA GLY A 340 15.00 -39.34 -15.59
C GLY A 340 14.53 -39.04 -17.03
N GLY A 341 14.88 -37.87 -17.58
CA GLY A 341 14.55 -37.49 -18.95
C GLY A 341 13.05 -37.62 -19.26
N ALA A 342 12.68 -38.42 -20.27
CA ALA A 342 11.28 -38.60 -20.70
C ALA A 342 10.38 -39.34 -19.68
N GLU A 343 10.93 -40.05 -18.69
CA GLU A 343 10.14 -40.68 -17.61
C GLU A 343 9.69 -39.67 -16.54
N ALA A 344 10.25 -38.46 -16.55
CA ALA A 344 10.06 -37.45 -15.51
C ALA A 344 8.71 -36.71 -15.61
N GLY A 345 8.07 -36.71 -16.79
CA GLY A 345 6.69 -36.21 -16.98
C GLY A 345 5.59 -37.19 -16.53
N ASN A 346 5.96 -38.35 -15.99
CA ASN A 346 5.00 -39.37 -15.53
C ASN A 346 4.68 -39.18 -14.04
N VAL A 347 3.40 -39.10 -13.69
CA VAL A 347 2.92 -39.00 -12.29
C VAL A 347 3.50 -40.10 -11.38
N LYS A 348 3.76 -41.29 -11.93
CA LYS A 348 4.39 -42.39 -11.18
C LYS A 348 5.83 -42.11 -10.75
N PHE A 349 6.55 -41.24 -11.46
CA PHE A 349 7.90 -40.82 -11.10
C PHE A 349 7.87 -39.93 -9.85
N TRP A 350 6.91 -39.00 -9.77
CA TRP A 350 6.79 -38.05 -8.65
C TRP A 350 6.17 -38.63 -7.38
N ALA A 351 5.35 -39.68 -7.49
CA ALA A 351 4.68 -40.31 -6.35
C ALA A 351 5.57 -40.65 -5.12
N PRO A 352 6.80 -41.21 -5.26
CA PRO A 352 7.69 -41.43 -4.12
C PRO A 352 8.31 -40.14 -3.54
N TYR A 353 8.41 -39.06 -4.33
CA TYR A 353 9.00 -37.78 -3.90
C TYR A 353 7.97 -36.83 -3.31
N ALA A 354 6.70 -36.96 -3.70
CA ALA A 354 5.59 -36.20 -3.14
C ALA A 354 5.49 -36.31 -1.61
N GLN A 355 5.88 -37.45 -1.03
CA GLN A 355 5.90 -37.65 0.44
C GLN A 355 7.05 -36.93 1.15
N ILE A 356 8.05 -36.45 0.40
CA ILE A 356 9.23 -35.74 0.92
C ILE A 356 8.94 -34.24 1.03
N PHE A 357 7.98 -33.72 0.27
CA PHE A 357 7.56 -32.32 0.36
C PHE A 357 6.66 -32.14 1.58
N ASP A 358 7.21 -31.56 2.64
CA ASP A 358 6.54 -31.36 3.94
C ASP A 358 6.18 -29.89 4.20
N SER A 359 6.46 -29.00 3.26
CA SER A 359 6.22 -27.56 3.38
C SER A 359 5.72 -26.92 2.07
N PRO A 360 4.94 -25.83 2.14
CA PRO A 360 4.51 -25.05 0.97
C PRO A 360 5.68 -24.59 0.10
N LYS A 361 6.80 -24.23 0.73
CA LYS A 361 8.00 -23.75 0.05
C LYS A 361 8.61 -24.83 -0.85
N ALA A 362 8.64 -26.09 -0.40
CA ALA A 362 9.14 -27.20 -1.18
C ALA A 362 8.32 -27.42 -2.45
N TYR A 363 6.97 -27.47 -2.33
CA TYR A 363 6.07 -27.54 -3.49
C TYR A 363 6.28 -26.36 -4.43
N SER A 364 6.33 -25.14 -3.88
CA SER A 364 6.49 -23.93 -4.67
C SER A 364 7.76 -23.94 -5.53
N LEU A 365 8.91 -24.30 -4.96
CA LEU A 365 10.19 -24.34 -5.68
C LEU A 365 10.19 -25.38 -6.81
N VAL A 366 9.67 -26.59 -6.58
CA VAL A 366 9.62 -27.64 -7.61
C VAL A 366 8.65 -27.26 -8.72
N ILE A 367 7.43 -26.86 -8.37
CA ILE A 367 6.40 -26.50 -9.35
C ILE A 367 6.85 -25.31 -10.19
N HIS A 368 7.47 -24.31 -9.58
CA HIS A 368 8.04 -23.16 -10.30
C HIS A 368 9.09 -23.60 -11.33
N SER A 369 10.05 -24.43 -10.93
CA SER A 369 11.09 -24.93 -11.83
C SER A 369 10.52 -25.79 -12.98
N LEU A 370 9.50 -26.62 -12.70
CA LEU A 370 8.82 -27.41 -13.73
C LEU A 370 8.06 -26.55 -14.75
N LEU A 371 7.41 -25.49 -14.28
CA LEU A 371 6.73 -24.52 -15.14
C LEU A 371 7.72 -23.75 -16.02
N GLU A 372 8.87 -23.32 -15.47
CA GLU A 372 9.96 -22.70 -16.25
C GLU A 372 10.51 -23.63 -17.34
N HIS A 373 10.54 -24.94 -17.09
CA HIS A 373 10.94 -25.95 -18.07
C HIS A 373 9.79 -26.44 -18.99
N GLY A 374 8.56 -25.94 -18.81
CA GLY A 374 7.40 -26.24 -19.66
C GLY A 374 6.76 -27.62 -19.43
N ASP A 375 7.01 -28.30 -18.30
CA ASP A 375 6.39 -29.59 -17.98
C ASP A 375 5.05 -29.42 -17.25
N HIS A 376 4.01 -29.12 -18.04
CA HIS A 376 2.65 -28.85 -17.54
C HIS A 376 1.99 -30.07 -16.88
N VAL A 377 2.37 -31.30 -17.26
CA VAL A 377 1.73 -32.50 -16.71
C VAL A 377 2.27 -32.82 -15.33
N ALA A 378 3.60 -32.73 -15.15
CA ALA A 378 4.22 -32.93 -13.85
C ALA A 378 3.83 -31.83 -12.84
N SER A 379 3.82 -30.57 -13.26
CA SER A 379 3.40 -29.45 -12.40
C SER A 379 1.94 -29.58 -11.96
N MET A 380 1.03 -29.97 -12.86
CA MET A 380 -0.37 -30.24 -12.52
C MET A 380 -0.51 -31.35 -11.48
N ALA A 381 0.25 -32.43 -11.64
CA ALA A 381 0.19 -33.56 -10.70
C ALA A 381 0.65 -33.17 -9.29
N LEU A 382 1.71 -32.34 -9.18
CA LEU A 382 2.18 -31.83 -7.89
C LEU A 382 1.22 -30.81 -7.28
N LEU A 383 0.58 -29.95 -8.08
CA LEU A 383 -0.49 -29.05 -7.61
C LEU A 383 -1.65 -29.85 -6.99
N ILE A 384 -2.12 -30.89 -7.69
CA ILE A 384 -3.21 -31.74 -7.19
C ILE A 384 -2.78 -32.46 -5.90
N ASN A 385 -1.55 -32.95 -5.84
CA ASN A 385 -1.05 -33.62 -4.64
C ASN A 385 -0.94 -32.66 -3.44
N TRP A 386 -0.50 -31.42 -3.65
CA TRP A 386 -0.49 -30.40 -2.60
C TRP A 386 -1.92 -30.11 -2.14
N LEU A 387 -2.88 -29.99 -3.06
CA LEU A 387 -4.29 -29.82 -2.72
C LEU A 387 -4.84 -31.00 -1.88
N SER A 388 -4.46 -32.24 -2.19
CA SER A 388 -4.83 -33.41 -1.38
C SER A 388 -4.25 -33.40 0.03
N GLU A 389 -3.12 -32.74 0.25
CA GLU A 389 -2.45 -32.64 1.55
C GLU A 389 -2.77 -31.30 2.27
N ALA A 390 -3.78 -30.55 1.81
CA ALA A 390 -4.10 -29.20 2.28
C ALA A 390 -4.44 -29.10 3.79
N ASP A 391 -4.85 -30.21 4.41
CA ASP A 391 -5.11 -30.29 5.86
C ASP A 391 -3.81 -30.34 6.68
N ARG A 392 -2.75 -30.92 6.11
CA ARG A 392 -1.43 -31.01 6.75
C ARG A 392 -0.51 -29.86 6.35
N ILE A 393 -0.55 -29.48 5.07
CA ILE A 393 0.33 -28.48 4.46
C ILE A 393 -0.57 -27.36 3.95
N PRO A 394 -0.50 -26.14 4.51
CA PRO A 394 -1.36 -25.05 4.07
C PRO A 394 -1.13 -24.72 2.59
N LEU A 395 -2.20 -24.28 1.90
CA LEU A 395 -2.14 -23.89 0.49
C LEU A 395 -1.39 -22.57 0.25
N GLU A 396 -1.15 -21.81 1.31
CA GLU A 396 -0.46 -20.53 1.23
C GLU A 396 0.35 -20.28 2.51
N GLN A 397 1.60 -19.88 2.32
CA GLN A 397 2.49 -19.42 3.39
C GLN A 397 3.57 -18.49 2.80
N ASN A 398 3.58 -17.24 3.26
CA ASN A 398 4.51 -16.20 2.79
C ASN A 398 4.47 -16.09 1.25
N ASP A 399 5.61 -16.17 0.58
CA ASP A 399 5.71 -16.11 -0.90
C ASP A 399 5.25 -17.38 -1.62
N SER A 400 4.90 -18.45 -0.88
CA SER A 400 4.54 -19.75 -1.46
C SER A 400 3.03 -19.90 -1.49
N SER A 401 2.43 -19.68 -2.67
CA SER A 401 0.99 -19.71 -2.85
C SER A 401 0.58 -20.71 -3.94
N PHE A 402 -0.23 -21.70 -3.56
CA PHE A 402 -0.88 -22.64 -4.47
C PHE A 402 -1.73 -21.91 -5.52
N TYR A 403 -2.41 -20.84 -5.10
CA TYR A 403 -3.33 -20.07 -5.95
C TYR A 403 -2.57 -19.39 -7.10
N ILE A 404 -1.44 -18.76 -6.80
CA ILE A 404 -0.58 -18.09 -7.79
C ILE A 404 -0.01 -19.10 -8.80
N LEU A 405 0.48 -20.26 -8.32
CA LEU A 405 1.08 -21.28 -9.19
C LEU A 405 0.03 -22.00 -10.06
N THR A 406 -1.17 -22.25 -9.54
CA THR A 406 -2.28 -22.82 -10.30
C THR A 406 -2.73 -21.87 -11.40
N ARG A 407 -2.82 -20.58 -11.10
CA ARG A 407 -3.14 -19.54 -12.08
C ARG A 407 -2.06 -19.46 -13.16
N ARG A 408 -0.78 -19.43 -12.78
CA ARG A 408 0.34 -19.48 -13.73
C ARG A 408 0.22 -20.67 -14.66
N TRP A 409 -0.02 -21.86 -14.12
CA TRP A 409 -0.21 -23.08 -14.90
C TRP A 409 -1.33 -22.93 -15.93
N LEU A 410 -2.49 -22.41 -15.53
CA LEU A 410 -3.63 -22.19 -16.43
C LEU A 410 -3.25 -21.21 -17.55
N LEU A 411 -2.55 -20.13 -17.22
CA LEU A 411 -2.13 -19.11 -18.18
C LEU A 411 -1.06 -19.60 -19.15
N ASP A 412 -0.12 -20.44 -18.70
CA ASP A 412 0.92 -21.03 -19.55
C ASP A 412 0.31 -22.07 -20.52
N VAL A 413 -0.67 -22.86 -20.08
CA VAL A 413 -1.39 -23.82 -20.93
C VAL A 413 -2.22 -23.09 -22.00
N ILE A 414 -2.91 -22.01 -21.64
CA ILE A 414 -3.72 -21.22 -22.60
C ILE A 414 -2.84 -20.36 -23.53
N GLY A 415 -1.73 -19.83 -22.99
CA GLY A 415 -0.86 -18.85 -23.66
C GLY A 415 0.09 -19.41 -24.71
N ASN A 416 0.30 -20.72 -24.75
CA ASN A 416 1.18 -21.37 -25.73
C ASN A 416 0.64 -21.33 -27.18
N SER A 417 -0.54 -20.77 -27.42
CA SER A 417 -1.20 -20.67 -28.73
C SER A 417 -0.67 -19.53 -29.62
N ASP A 418 0.02 -18.52 -29.07
CA ASP A 418 0.46 -17.32 -29.82
C ASP A 418 1.81 -17.50 -30.57
N LEU A 419 2.54 -18.60 -30.34
CA LEU A 419 3.83 -18.89 -30.99
C LEU A 419 3.64 -19.68 -32.30
N HIS A 420 3.55 -18.95 -33.41
CA HIS A 420 3.78 -19.40 -34.81
C HIS A 420 3.56 -20.90 -35.11
N THR A 421 2.31 -21.34 -35.19
CA THR A 421 1.95 -22.68 -35.72
C THR A 421 0.93 -22.59 -36.87
N ASP A 422 1.01 -23.52 -37.82
CA ASP A 422 0.12 -23.60 -38.99
C ASP A 422 -1.37 -23.80 -38.59
N ILE A 423 -2.30 -23.27 -39.37
CA ILE A 423 -3.77 -23.23 -39.10
C ILE A 423 -4.38 -24.61 -38.79
N ASP A 424 -3.87 -25.69 -39.38
CA ASP A 424 -4.37 -27.07 -39.17
C ASP A 424 -3.77 -27.74 -37.91
N GLU A 425 -2.64 -27.24 -37.38
CA GLU A 425 -2.07 -27.69 -36.10
C GLU A 425 -2.71 -26.95 -34.91
N GLN A 426 -3.09 -25.69 -35.10
CA GLN A 426 -3.77 -24.86 -34.07
C GLN A 426 -5.11 -25.45 -33.60
N GLY A 427 -5.94 -26.01 -34.48
CA GLY A 427 -7.22 -26.61 -34.07
C GLY A 427 -7.06 -27.87 -33.20
N LYS A 428 -5.94 -28.60 -33.35
CA LYS A 428 -5.63 -29.78 -32.52
C LYS A 428 -5.06 -29.39 -31.17
N THR A 429 -4.19 -28.37 -31.12
CA THR A 429 -3.62 -27.87 -29.86
C THR A 429 -4.71 -27.30 -28.94
N VAL A 430 -5.65 -26.52 -29.47
CA VAL A 430 -6.80 -25.98 -28.70
C VAL A 430 -7.65 -27.10 -28.07
N THR A 431 -7.84 -28.21 -28.78
CA THR A 431 -8.59 -29.36 -28.26
C THR A 431 -7.83 -30.08 -27.14
N GLU A 432 -6.52 -30.23 -27.27
CA GLU A 432 -5.66 -30.86 -26.27
C GLU A 432 -5.54 -29.99 -25.01
N GLU A 433 -5.38 -28.67 -25.18
CA GLU A 433 -5.36 -27.66 -24.11
C GLU A 433 -6.66 -27.66 -23.32
N TRP A 434 -7.82 -27.56 -23.98
CA TRP A 434 -9.13 -27.58 -23.30
C TRP A 434 -9.35 -28.89 -22.53
N ASN A 435 -8.91 -30.02 -23.06
CA ASN A 435 -8.99 -31.30 -22.36
C ASN A 435 -8.07 -31.37 -21.13
N LEU A 436 -6.91 -30.70 -21.15
CA LEU A 436 -6.04 -30.57 -19.98
C LEU A 436 -6.67 -29.69 -18.91
N VAL A 437 -7.26 -28.55 -19.30
CA VAL A 437 -7.98 -27.65 -18.39
C VAL A 437 -9.17 -28.36 -17.74
N ARG A 438 -9.97 -29.12 -18.51
CA ARG A 438 -11.06 -29.95 -17.98
C ARG A 438 -10.55 -30.94 -16.94
N LYS A 439 -9.48 -31.66 -17.25
CA LYS A 439 -8.87 -32.63 -16.33
C LYS A 439 -8.39 -31.99 -15.03
N LEU A 440 -7.79 -30.79 -15.08
CA LEU A 440 -7.38 -30.07 -13.87
C LEU A 440 -8.58 -29.87 -12.93
N PHE A 441 -9.68 -29.32 -13.44
CA PHE A 441 -10.86 -29.04 -12.62
C PHE A 441 -11.58 -30.31 -12.16
N ASP A 442 -11.62 -31.35 -12.98
CA ASP A 442 -12.12 -32.68 -12.56
C ASP A 442 -11.28 -33.23 -11.39
N TYR A 443 -9.96 -33.01 -11.39
CA TYR A 443 -9.10 -33.38 -10.29
C TYR A 443 -9.24 -32.48 -9.07
N PHE A 444 -9.51 -31.19 -9.24
CA PHE A 444 -9.80 -30.31 -8.10
C PHE A 444 -11.04 -30.79 -7.36
N GLU A 445 -12.15 -31.03 -8.07
CA GLU A 445 -13.39 -31.56 -7.49
C GLU A 445 -13.16 -32.88 -6.73
N ALA A 446 -12.30 -33.75 -7.26
CA ALA A 446 -12.03 -35.05 -6.65
C ALA A 446 -11.07 -35.02 -5.45
N ASN A 447 -10.19 -34.01 -5.35
CA ASN A 447 -9.09 -33.98 -4.38
C ASN A 447 -9.17 -32.85 -3.35
N SER A 448 -10.12 -31.91 -3.47
CA SER A 448 -10.27 -30.79 -2.54
C SER A 448 -11.06 -31.12 -1.26
N GLU A 449 -11.59 -32.34 -1.11
CA GLU A 449 -12.35 -32.80 0.07
C GLU A 449 -13.28 -31.70 0.66
N ASP A 450 -13.00 -31.25 1.88
CA ASP A 450 -13.73 -30.21 2.61
C ASP A 450 -13.67 -28.82 1.95
N TYR A 451 -12.54 -28.47 1.31
CA TYR A 451 -12.34 -27.19 0.61
C TYR A 451 -13.33 -27.01 -0.55
N TRP A 452 -13.86 -28.09 -1.13
CA TRP A 452 -14.88 -28.01 -2.20
C TRP A 452 -16.21 -27.39 -1.74
N THR A 453 -16.46 -27.36 -0.43
CA THR A 453 -17.71 -26.89 0.16
C THR A 453 -17.52 -25.57 0.89
N ILE A 454 -18.53 -24.70 0.83
CA ILE A 454 -18.54 -23.45 1.61
C ILE A 454 -18.59 -23.81 3.10
N PRO A 455 -17.72 -23.23 3.94
CA PRO A 455 -17.71 -23.52 5.37
C PRO A 455 -18.98 -23.03 6.08
N GLU A 456 -19.34 -23.69 7.17
CA GLU A 456 -20.43 -23.29 8.07
C GLU A 456 -19.86 -22.54 9.28
N PHE A 457 -20.54 -21.47 9.71
CA PHE A 457 -20.22 -20.76 10.96
C PHE A 457 -20.92 -21.44 12.14
N ASN A 458 -20.41 -22.60 12.57
CA ASN A 458 -20.93 -23.34 13.71
C ASN A 458 -19.96 -23.22 14.90
N ARG A 459 -20.39 -22.59 16.00
CA ARG A 459 -19.71 -22.77 17.29
C ARG A 459 -20.02 -24.17 17.78
N GLY A 460 -19.01 -24.87 18.28
CA GLY A 460 -19.21 -26.10 19.02
C GLY A 460 -20.16 -25.88 20.19
N ASN A 461 -21.42 -26.24 20.01
CA ASN A 461 -22.09 -27.14 20.96
C ASN A 461 -21.90 -28.56 20.42
N VAL A 462 -20.64 -28.95 20.23
CA VAL A 462 -20.31 -30.37 20.20
C VAL A 462 -20.43 -30.79 21.66
N ASP A 463 -21.63 -31.26 22.05
CA ASP A 463 -21.67 -32.38 22.97
C ASP A 463 -20.63 -33.35 22.41
N ARG A 464 -19.44 -33.41 23.02
CA ARG A 464 -18.51 -34.51 22.77
C ARG A 464 -19.39 -35.76 22.81
N PRO A 465 -19.44 -36.58 21.75
CA PRO A 465 -20.03 -37.88 21.89
C PRO A 465 -19.34 -38.47 23.12
N GLN A 466 -20.11 -38.76 24.16
CA GLN A 466 -19.67 -39.75 25.12
C GLN A 466 -19.48 -41.01 24.29
N ASP A 467 -18.24 -41.24 23.86
CA ASP A 467 -17.81 -42.50 23.30
C ASP A 467 -18.02 -43.53 24.41
N GLU A 468 -19.20 -44.15 24.41
CA GLU A 468 -19.36 -45.54 24.81
C GLU A 468 -18.54 -46.41 23.84
N PHE A 469 -17.23 -46.31 23.95
CA PHE A 469 -16.30 -47.33 23.46
C PHE A 469 -15.41 -47.77 24.61
N ASP A 470 -16.01 -48.63 25.44
CA ASP A 470 -15.31 -49.55 26.31
C ASP A 470 -14.49 -50.49 25.42
N GLY A 471 -13.18 -50.25 25.34
CA GLY A 471 -12.27 -50.97 24.45
C GLY A 471 -10.80 -50.70 24.75
N GLU A 472 -10.32 -51.25 25.88
CA GLU A 472 -8.93 -51.47 26.29
C GLU A 472 -7.84 -51.17 25.24
N LEU A 473 -7.25 -49.97 25.29
CA LEU A 473 -5.84 -49.73 24.92
C LEU A 473 -5.24 -48.70 25.88
N GLU A 474 -4.40 -49.20 26.78
CA GLU A 474 -3.51 -48.39 27.62
C GLU A 474 -2.57 -47.57 26.72
N SER A 475 -2.75 -46.26 26.69
CA SER A 475 -1.70 -45.30 26.32
C SER A 475 -1.59 -44.27 27.42
N ASP A 476 -0.45 -44.26 28.09
CA ASP A 476 -0.11 -43.46 29.26
C ASP A 476 -0.45 -41.96 29.06
N GLU A 477 -1.46 -41.49 29.79
CA GLU A 477 -1.61 -40.07 30.12
C GLU A 477 -0.42 -39.67 31.01
N GLN A 478 0.60 -39.06 30.41
CA GLN A 478 1.42 -38.12 31.15
C GLN A 478 0.57 -36.88 31.35
N GLU A 479 -0.07 -36.78 32.52
CA GLU A 479 -0.43 -35.50 33.11
C GLU A 479 0.74 -34.54 32.88
N GLU A 480 0.53 -33.46 32.13
CA GLU A 480 1.37 -32.28 32.26
C GLU A 480 1.23 -31.80 33.71
N GLN A 481 2.09 -32.35 34.57
CA GLN A 481 2.34 -31.82 35.89
C GLN A 481 2.80 -30.39 35.66
N ASN A 482 1.89 -29.46 35.92
CA ASN A 482 2.19 -28.04 36.03
C ASN A 482 3.45 -27.91 36.88
N ILE A 483 4.58 -27.57 36.24
CA ILE A 483 5.96 -27.75 36.74
C ILE A 483 6.19 -27.03 38.09
N PHE A 484 5.30 -26.10 38.45
CA PHE A 484 5.34 -25.31 39.66
C PHE A 484 4.40 -25.78 40.78
N SER A 485 3.52 -26.75 40.54
CA SER A 485 2.53 -27.26 41.51
C SER A 485 3.16 -27.73 42.83
N ALA A 486 4.34 -28.37 42.76
CA ALA A 486 5.07 -28.84 43.95
C ALA A 486 5.60 -27.71 44.85
N ALA A 487 5.73 -26.48 44.34
CA ALA A 487 6.16 -25.33 45.14
C ALA A 487 5.00 -24.68 45.94
N TYR A 488 3.75 -24.95 45.55
CA TYR A 488 2.55 -24.28 46.07
C TYR A 488 1.53 -25.21 46.75
N GLU A 489 1.85 -26.49 46.93
CA GLU A 489 1.01 -27.56 47.51
C GLU A 489 0.38 -27.24 48.90
N ASN A 490 0.78 -26.16 49.57
CA ASN A 490 0.22 -25.72 50.86
C ASN A 490 -0.03 -24.20 50.97
N VAL A 491 -0.13 -23.50 49.84
CA VAL A 491 -0.44 -22.06 49.81
C VAL A 491 -1.84 -21.87 49.24
N SER A 492 -2.82 -21.53 50.09
CA SER A 492 -4.13 -21.10 49.60
C SER A 492 -4.04 -19.64 49.18
N TYR A 493 -4.07 -19.36 47.87
CA TYR A 493 -4.30 -18.00 47.39
C TYR A 493 -5.66 -17.50 47.88
N ARG A 494 -5.69 -16.28 48.41
CA ARG A 494 -6.92 -15.61 48.81
C ARG A 494 -6.96 -14.32 48.03
N ASP A 495 -7.80 -14.29 47.01
CA ASP A 495 -8.04 -13.12 46.19
C ASP A 495 -8.29 -11.90 47.09
N SER A 496 -7.44 -10.90 46.91
CA SER A 496 -7.46 -9.64 47.66
C SER A 496 -7.67 -8.44 46.75
N THR A 497 -7.83 -8.68 45.45
CA THR A 497 -7.96 -7.66 44.42
C THR A 497 -9.40 -7.50 43.92
N ASP A 498 -10.29 -8.50 44.10
CA ASP A 498 -11.71 -8.43 43.72
C ASP A 498 -11.89 -7.92 42.27
N ASP A 499 -10.95 -8.34 41.41
CA ASP A 499 -10.81 -7.95 40.00
C ASP A 499 -11.38 -9.00 39.04
N GLY A 500 -11.94 -10.10 39.58
CA GLY A 500 -12.73 -11.06 38.81
C GLY A 500 -11.92 -12.08 38.00
N VAL A 501 -10.62 -12.22 38.23
CA VAL A 501 -9.74 -13.18 37.55
C VAL A 501 -9.31 -14.30 38.51
N GLU A 502 -9.72 -15.54 38.26
CA GLU A 502 -9.27 -16.72 39.02
C GLU A 502 -8.11 -17.43 38.28
N GLY A 503 -6.86 -17.03 38.56
CA GLY A 503 -5.65 -17.69 38.01
C GLY A 503 -4.36 -17.32 38.75
N GLU A 504 -3.34 -18.20 38.74
CA GLU A 504 -2.04 -17.99 39.41
C GLU A 504 -1.01 -17.24 38.55
N ILE A 505 -1.32 -17.00 37.28
CA ILE A 505 -0.51 -16.22 36.32
C ILE A 505 -1.45 -15.17 35.71
N PHE A 506 -0.96 -13.94 35.57
CA PHE A 506 -1.64 -12.88 34.83
C PHE A 506 -1.61 -13.27 33.34
N ASP A 507 -2.58 -14.07 32.91
CA ASP A 507 -2.71 -14.55 31.53
C ASP A 507 -3.70 -13.65 30.78
N ASN A 508 -3.19 -12.85 29.85
CA ASN A 508 -3.98 -11.90 29.05
C ASN A 508 -4.70 -12.57 27.87
N SER A 509 -4.66 -13.90 27.72
CA SER A 509 -5.35 -14.59 26.64
C SER A 509 -6.82 -14.82 26.98
N ASP A 510 -7.69 -14.03 26.37
CA ASP A 510 -9.14 -14.30 26.35
C ASP A 510 -9.41 -15.58 25.51
N PRO A 511 -9.96 -16.65 26.11
CA PRO A 511 -10.28 -17.88 25.38
C PRO A 511 -11.29 -17.64 24.25
N ASP A 512 -12.28 -16.75 24.46
CA ASP A 512 -13.35 -16.49 23.50
C ASP A 512 -12.82 -15.76 22.25
N HIS A 513 -11.86 -14.85 22.41
CA HIS A 513 -11.23 -14.16 21.28
C HIS A 513 -10.36 -15.12 20.45
N SER A 514 -9.60 -15.97 21.13
CA SER A 514 -8.71 -16.94 20.49
C SER A 514 -9.50 -17.95 19.66
N GLU A 515 -10.68 -18.38 20.14
CA GLU A 515 -11.60 -19.24 19.38
C GLU A 515 -12.16 -18.55 18.13
N LEU A 516 -12.59 -17.30 18.25
CA LEU A 516 -13.16 -16.54 17.13
C LEU A 516 -12.11 -16.27 16.05
N LEU A 517 -10.88 -15.95 16.46
CA LEU A 517 -9.76 -15.74 15.55
C LEU A 517 -9.41 -17.04 14.80
N HIS A 518 -9.35 -18.17 15.52
CA HIS A 518 -9.08 -19.47 14.90
C HIS A 518 -10.18 -19.91 13.92
N LEU A 519 -11.46 -19.73 14.27
CA LEU A 519 -12.58 -19.98 13.36
C LEU A 519 -12.53 -19.05 12.14
N GLY A 520 -12.17 -17.78 12.35
CA GLY A 520 -11.97 -16.80 11.29
C GLY A 520 -10.90 -17.26 10.28
N GLU A 521 -9.73 -17.68 10.77
CA GLU A 521 -8.64 -18.20 9.94
C GLU A 521 -9.04 -19.45 9.15
N GLN A 522 -9.77 -20.39 9.75
CA GLN A 522 -10.24 -21.60 9.07
C GLN A 522 -11.22 -21.27 7.93
N ILE A 523 -12.16 -20.36 8.18
CA ILE A 523 -13.11 -19.91 7.16
C ILE A 523 -12.38 -19.16 6.04
N ASP A 524 -11.46 -18.26 6.39
CA ASP A 524 -10.70 -17.48 5.41
C ASP A 524 -9.90 -18.37 4.45
N ARG A 525 -9.18 -19.38 4.96
CA ARG A 525 -8.45 -20.35 4.12
C ARG A 525 -9.36 -21.07 3.11
N ARG A 526 -10.58 -21.43 3.52
CA ARG A 526 -11.57 -22.07 2.62
C ARG A 526 -12.13 -21.06 1.61
N LEU A 527 -12.42 -19.84 2.02
CA LEU A 527 -12.89 -18.77 1.12
C LEU A 527 -11.86 -18.41 0.06
N ALA A 528 -10.56 -18.35 0.42
CA ALA A 528 -9.47 -18.13 -0.53
C ALA A 528 -9.44 -19.16 -1.66
N PHE A 529 -9.74 -20.44 -1.35
CA PHE A 529 -9.88 -21.48 -2.36
C PHE A 529 -11.06 -21.24 -3.32
N HIS A 530 -12.23 -20.85 -2.80
CA HIS A 530 -13.41 -20.57 -3.64
C HIS A 530 -13.22 -19.32 -4.51
N ASP A 531 -12.56 -18.29 -3.99
CA ASP A 531 -12.19 -17.08 -4.71
C ASP A 531 -11.26 -17.42 -5.88
N SER A 532 -10.19 -18.18 -5.61
CA SER A 532 -9.26 -18.65 -6.63
C SER A 532 -9.95 -19.54 -7.68
N LEU A 533 -10.80 -20.49 -7.26
CA LEU A 533 -11.54 -21.38 -8.15
C LEU A 533 -12.48 -20.60 -9.08
N ALA A 534 -13.24 -19.64 -8.55
CA ALA A 534 -14.13 -18.80 -9.34
C ALA A 534 -13.33 -18.02 -10.40
N SER A 535 -12.22 -17.39 -9.99
CA SER A 535 -11.36 -16.64 -10.89
C SER A 535 -10.73 -17.51 -12.00
N LEU A 536 -10.28 -18.73 -11.67
CA LEU A 536 -9.76 -19.70 -12.64
C LEU A 536 -10.84 -20.15 -13.64
N TRP A 537 -12.08 -20.41 -13.18
CA TRP A 537 -13.21 -20.73 -14.07
C TRP A 537 -13.57 -19.56 -14.99
N LYS A 538 -13.54 -18.32 -14.49
CA LYS A 538 -13.74 -17.11 -15.30
C LYS A 538 -12.75 -17.04 -16.47
N ILE A 539 -11.45 -17.24 -16.17
CA ILE A 539 -10.37 -17.21 -17.18
C ILE A 539 -10.49 -18.37 -18.17
N ALA A 540 -10.71 -19.59 -17.68
CA ALA A 540 -10.88 -20.77 -18.52
C ALA A 540 -12.11 -20.66 -19.46
N GLY A 541 -13.24 -20.18 -18.94
CA GLY A 541 -14.46 -19.99 -19.71
C GLY A 541 -14.33 -18.91 -20.80
N LEU A 542 -13.74 -17.76 -20.46
CA LEU A 542 -13.52 -16.67 -21.42
C LEU A 542 -12.51 -17.04 -22.49
N SER A 543 -11.35 -17.61 -22.12
CA SER A 543 -10.32 -18.03 -23.08
C SER A 543 -10.83 -19.06 -24.08
N GLN A 544 -11.65 -20.01 -23.63
CA GLN A 544 -12.29 -20.98 -24.51
C GLN A 544 -13.29 -20.32 -25.47
N ALA A 545 -14.09 -19.36 -24.99
CA ALA A 545 -15.03 -18.61 -25.84
C ALA A 545 -14.30 -17.80 -26.92
N ILE A 546 -13.16 -17.18 -26.58
CA ILE A 546 -12.30 -16.44 -27.50
C ILE A 546 -11.69 -17.37 -28.55
N SER A 547 -11.16 -18.52 -28.13
CA SER A 547 -10.56 -19.51 -29.03
C SER A 547 -11.58 -19.98 -30.09
N ILE A 548 -12.81 -20.29 -29.65
CA ILE A 548 -13.93 -20.66 -30.53
C ILE A 548 -14.37 -19.49 -31.44
N ARG A 549 -14.24 -18.24 -30.98
CA ARG A 549 -14.52 -17.05 -31.80
C ARG A 549 -13.51 -16.89 -32.94
N HIS A 550 -12.23 -17.14 -32.69
CA HIS A 550 -11.17 -16.98 -33.69
C HIS A 550 -11.14 -18.11 -34.74
N ASP A 551 -11.53 -19.33 -34.37
CA ASP A 551 -11.57 -20.46 -35.30
C ASP A 551 -12.98 -20.71 -35.88
N GLU A 552 -13.22 -20.20 -37.09
CA GLU A 552 -14.46 -20.42 -37.85
C GLU A 552 -14.74 -21.90 -38.21
N LYS A 553 -13.76 -22.80 -38.06
CA LYS A 553 -13.88 -24.25 -38.36
C LYS A 553 -13.84 -25.14 -37.10
N THR A 554 -14.13 -24.58 -35.94
CA THR A 554 -14.19 -25.35 -34.69
C THR A 554 -15.14 -26.56 -34.79
N ASP A 555 -14.71 -27.73 -34.31
CA ASP A 555 -15.54 -28.94 -34.27
C ASP A 555 -16.81 -28.71 -33.41
N PRO A 556 -18.03 -28.90 -33.96
CA PRO A 556 -19.28 -28.77 -33.20
C PRO A 556 -19.31 -29.61 -31.92
N GLN A 557 -18.63 -30.76 -31.88
CA GLN A 557 -18.57 -31.60 -30.68
C GLN A 557 -17.81 -30.91 -29.54
N LEU A 558 -16.73 -30.17 -29.86
CA LEU A 558 -15.96 -29.42 -28.88
C LEU A 558 -16.77 -28.26 -28.28
N ILE A 559 -17.63 -27.62 -29.09
CA ILE A 559 -18.54 -26.57 -28.62
C ILE A 559 -19.58 -27.16 -27.65
N VAL A 560 -20.14 -28.34 -27.96
CA VAL A 560 -21.10 -29.03 -27.07
C VAL A 560 -20.45 -29.44 -25.74
N ASP A 561 -19.25 -30.03 -25.80
CA ASP A 561 -18.47 -30.42 -24.62
C ASP A 561 -18.12 -29.22 -23.74
N SER A 562 -17.73 -28.10 -24.36
CA SER A 562 -17.43 -26.83 -23.66
C SER A 562 -18.69 -26.27 -23.00
N LEU A 563 -19.81 -26.24 -23.73
CA LEU A 563 -21.11 -25.77 -23.21
C LEU A 563 -21.55 -26.59 -22.00
N GLN A 564 -21.46 -27.92 -22.06
CA GLN A 564 -21.84 -28.80 -20.94
C GLN A 564 -20.96 -28.54 -19.71
N THR A 565 -19.65 -28.42 -19.90
CA THR A 565 -18.68 -28.21 -18.81
C THR A 565 -18.93 -26.87 -18.13
N ILE A 566 -19.05 -25.78 -18.90
CA ILE A 566 -19.25 -24.43 -18.36
C ILE A 566 -20.63 -24.30 -17.69
N THR A 567 -21.66 -24.99 -18.21
CA THR A 567 -22.99 -25.05 -17.56
C THR A 567 -22.92 -25.69 -16.18
N ASN A 568 -22.11 -26.75 -16.01
CA ASN A 568 -21.91 -27.38 -14.70
C ASN A 568 -21.22 -26.43 -13.72
N TRP A 569 -20.19 -25.69 -14.17
CA TRP A 569 -19.51 -24.68 -13.35
C TRP A 569 -20.46 -23.54 -12.93
N SER A 570 -21.26 -22.99 -13.86
CA SER A 570 -22.27 -21.96 -13.53
C SER A 570 -23.29 -22.46 -12.50
N LYS A 571 -23.78 -23.70 -12.64
CA LYS A 571 -24.69 -24.30 -11.65
C LYS A 571 -24.03 -24.43 -10.28
N ARG A 572 -22.76 -24.85 -10.21
CA ARG A 572 -22.03 -24.95 -8.95
C ARG A 572 -21.82 -23.59 -8.28
N LEU A 573 -21.50 -22.55 -9.05
CA LEU A 573 -21.40 -21.18 -8.53
C LEU A 573 -22.73 -20.67 -7.97
N ALA A 574 -23.86 -21.05 -8.58
CA ALA A 574 -25.18 -20.72 -8.04
C ALA A 574 -25.45 -21.38 -6.67
N GLU A 575 -25.06 -22.64 -6.50
CA GLU A 575 -25.14 -23.34 -5.21
C GLU A 575 -24.21 -22.70 -4.16
N ASN A 576 -22.99 -22.32 -4.55
CA ASN A 576 -22.02 -21.66 -3.67
C ASN A 576 -22.51 -20.28 -3.22
N ARG A 577 -23.09 -19.48 -4.12
CA ARG A 577 -23.69 -18.17 -3.79
C ARG A 577 -24.74 -18.31 -2.68
N GLN A 578 -25.65 -19.27 -2.81
CA GLN A 578 -26.70 -19.47 -1.80
C GLN A 578 -26.08 -19.78 -0.41
N LYS A 579 -25.08 -20.66 -0.35
CA LYS A 579 -24.41 -21.00 0.91
C LYS A 579 -23.61 -19.84 1.51
N LEU A 580 -23.02 -19.00 0.67
CA LEU A 580 -22.32 -17.79 1.13
C LEU A 580 -23.30 -16.76 1.71
N GLU A 581 -24.49 -16.60 1.13
CA GLU A 581 -25.56 -15.78 1.69
C GLU A 581 -26.00 -16.31 3.08
N GLU A 582 -26.16 -17.64 3.22
CA GLU A 582 -26.44 -18.30 4.51
C GLU A 582 -25.31 -18.06 5.53
N LEU A 583 -24.04 -18.06 5.09
CA LEU A 583 -22.88 -17.78 5.94
C LEU A 583 -22.85 -16.33 6.43
N ILE A 584 -23.17 -15.35 5.57
CA ILE A 584 -23.30 -13.93 5.94
C ILE A 584 -24.36 -13.75 7.03
N GLU A 585 -25.52 -14.39 6.87
CA GLU A 585 -26.60 -14.34 7.87
C GLU A 585 -26.17 -14.95 9.21
N SER A 586 -25.43 -16.07 9.16
CA SER A 586 -24.92 -16.74 10.36
C SER A 586 -23.93 -15.88 11.16
N ILE A 587 -22.99 -15.22 10.48
CA ILE A 587 -22.01 -14.32 11.11
C ILE A 587 -22.71 -13.08 11.67
N GLY A 588 -23.64 -12.49 10.91
CA GLY A 588 -24.40 -11.31 11.33
C GLY A 588 -25.30 -11.55 12.56
N GLY A 589 -25.65 -12.80 12.84
CA GLY A 589 -26.37 -13.20 14.05
C GLY A 589 -25.52 -13.24 15.33
N HIS A 590 -24.20 -13.03 15.24
CA HIS A 590 -23.29 -13.11 16.38
C HIS A 590 -23.38 -11.87 17.30
N VAL A 591 -23.57 -12.09 18.60
CA VAL A 591 -23.70 -11.02 19.60
C VAL A 591 -22.39 -10.79 20.33
N ILE A 592 -21.81 -9.60 20.17
CA ILE A 592 -20.64 -9.16 20.91
C ILE A 592 -21.08 -8.61 22.28
N PRO A 593 -20.46 -9.02 23.40
CA PRO A 593 -20.73 -8.42 24.73
C PRO A 593 -20.47 -6.90 24.72
N ALA A 594 -21.30 -6.10 25.40
CA ALA A 594 -21.10 -4.65 25.46
C ALA A 594 -19.87 -4.27 26.33
N PRO A 595 -19.08 -3.25 25.94
CA PRO A 595 -17.89 -2.87 26.70
C PRO A 595 -18.25 -2.23 28.04
N VAL A 596 -17.37 -2.40 29.02
CA VAL A 596 -17.34 -1.64 30.27
C VAL A 596 -16.48 -0.38 30.06
N GLY A 597 -16.71 0.69 30.84
CA GLY A 597 -16.11 2.02 30.62
C GLY A 597 -14.59 2.14 30.84
N ASP A 598 -13.88 1.02 30.99
CA ASP A 598 -12.43 0.91 31.13
C ASP A 598 -11.73 0.75 29.77
N PHE A 599 -10.46 1.19 29.70
CA PHE A 599 -9.66 1.20 28.46
C PHE A 599 -9.46 -0.20 27.86
N GLU A 600 -9.32 -1.22 28.70
CA GLU A 600 -9.04 -2.59 28.28
C GLU A 600 -10.28 -3.24 27.68
N SER A 601 -11.44 -3.15 28.35
CA SER A 601 -12.71 -3.62 27.81
C SER A 601 -13.10 -2.92 26.49
N MET A 602 -12.82 -1.62 26.37
CA MET A 602 -13.02 -0.88 25.12
C MET A 602 -12.13 -1.40 23.98
N THR A 603 -10.87 -1.70 24.28
CA THR A 603 -9.92 -2.24 23.30
C THR A 603 -10.31 -3.66 22.87
N GLN A 604 -10.75 -4.51 23.82
CA GLN A 604 -11.20 -5.87 23.54
C GLN A 604 -12.46 -5.89 22.68
N TYR A 605 -13.47 -5.09 23.03
CA TYR A 605 -14.69 -4.95 22.23
C TYR A 605 -14.38 -4.54 20.78
N ASP A 606 -13.48 -3.58 20.60
CA ASP A 606 -13.05 -3.14 19.27
C ASP A 606 -12.37 -4.29 18.50
N ARG A 607 -11.47 -5.06 19.14
CA ARG A 607 -10.83 -6.23 18.51
C ARG A 607 -11.83 -7.29 18.06
N HIS A 608 -12.80 -7.67 18.89
CA HIS A 608 -13.83 -8.65 18.52
C HIS A 608 -14.69 -8.15 17.35
N ARG A 609 -15.11 -6.89 17.40
CA ARG A 609 -15.89 -6.25 16.34
C ARG A 609 -15.11 -6.21 15.03
N VAL A 610 -13.86 -5.76 15.06
CA VAL A 610 -12.99 -5.69 13.87
C VAL A 610 -12.79 -7.08 13.26
N THR A 611 -12.62 -8.12 14.09
CA THR A 611 -12.44 -9.49 13.58
C THR A 611 -13.69 -10.00 12.87
N LEU A 612 -14.89 -9.78 13.44
CA LEU A 612 -16.16 -10.15 12.80
C LEU A 612 -16.47 -9.32 11.56
N GLU A 613 -16.20 -8.02 11.59
CA GLU A 613 -16.31 -7.14 10.43
C GLU A 613 -15.39 -7.63 9.31
N SER A 614 -14.11 -7.90 9.59
CA SER A 614 -13.14 -8.44 8.62
C SER A 614 -13.59 -9.77 8.03
N LEU A 615 -14.10 -10.70 8.85
CA LEU A 615 -14.62 -11.99 8.39
C LEU A 615 -15.84 -11.78 7.47
N THR A 616 -16.77 -10.90 7.84
CA THR A 616 -17.96 -10.60 7.04
C THR A 616 -17.54 -9.96 5.71
N GLU A 617 -16.59 -9.02 5.71
CA GLU A 617 -16.06 -8.40 4.48
C GLU A 617 -15.44 -9.45 3.55
N ARG A 618 -14.73 -10.44 4.10
CA ARG A 618 -14.14 -11.54 3.32
C ARG A 618 -15.20 -12.44 2.67
N VAL A 619 -16.28 -12.76 3.39
CA VAL A 619 -17.41 -13.51 2.81
C VAL A 619 -18.12 -12.69 1.73
N ILE A 620 -18.32 -11.39 1.96
CA ILE A 620 -18.89 -10.46 0.97
C ILE A 620 -18.03 -10.43 -0.30
N ALA A 621 -16.71 -10.29 -0.18
CA ALA A 621 -15.79 -10.30 -1.31
C ALA A 621 -15.88 -11.59 -2.13
N THR A 622 -15.86 -12.74 -1.47
CA THR A 622 -15.98 -14.06 -2.13
C THR A 622 -17.34 -14.21 -2.82
N THR A 623 -18.43 -13.72 -2.20
CA THR A 623 -19.78 -13.72 -2.79
C THR A 623 -19.85 -12.90 -4.07
N ILE A 624 -19.17 -11.75 -4.09
CA ILE A 624 -19.08 -10.88 -5.27
C ILE A 624 -18.32 -11.60 -6.39
N GLU A 625 -17.15 -12.17 -6.14
CA GLU A 625 -16.35 -12.86 -7.18
C GLU A 625 -17.07 -14.10 -7.75
N VAL A 626 -17.73 -14.88 -6.89
CA VAL A 626 -18.56 -16.04 -7.32
C VAL A 626 -19.73 -15.59 -8.20
N THR A 627 -20.43 -14.53 -7.81
CA THR A 627 -21.58 -14.02 -8.57
C THR A 627 -21.15 -13.37 -9.89
N ASP A 628 -20.03 -12.64 -9.86
CA ASP A 628 -19.40 -12.04 -11.03
C ASP A 628 -18.99 -13.10 -12.06
N THR A 629 -18.26 -14.11 -11.60
CA THR A 629 -17.84 -15.26 -12.41
C THR A 629 -19.05 -15.95 -13.03
N LYS A 630 -20.09 -16.22 -12.24
CA LYS A 630 -21.32 -16.85 -12.74
C LYS A 630 -21.93 -16.05 -13.90
N ARG A 631 -22.07 -14.73 -13.75
CA ARG A 631 -22.61 -13.83 -14.79
C ARG A 631 -21.79 -13.90 -16.08
N ILE A 632 -20.46 -13.92 -15.97
CA ILE A 632 -19.57 -14.06 -17.12
C ILE A 632 -19.74 -15.44 -17.78
N LEU A 633 -19.79 -16.52 -17.01
CA LEU A 633 -20.00 -17.87 -17.55
C LEU A 633 -21.39 -18.03 -18.20
N ASP A 634 -22.45 -17.43 -17.62
CA ASP A 634 -23.79 -17.40 -18.23
C ASP A 634 -23.78 -16.67 -19.58
N SER A 635 -22.99 -15.60 -19.68
CA SER A 635 -22.78 -14.87 -20.94
C SER A 635 -22.04 -15.72 -21.99
N VAL A 636 -21.05 -16.51 -21.56
CA VAL A 636 -20.35 -17.49 -22.41
C VAL A 636 -21.31 -18.60 -22.86
N ILE A 637 -22.18 -19.09 -21.97
CA ILE A 637 -23.20 -20.10 -22.30
C ILE A 637 -24.14 -19.58 -23.38
N ILE A 638 -24.65 -18.35 -23.25
CA ILE A 638 -25.50 -17.72 -24.27
C ILE A 638 -24.76 -17.61 -25.61
N TYR A 639 -23.50 -17.18 -25.60
CA TYR A 639 -22.67 -17.11 -26.81
C TYR A 639 -22.51 -18.48 -27.51
N LEU A 640 -22.19 -19.53 -26.74
CA LEU A 640 -22.02 -20.89 -27.29
C LEU A 640 -23.35 -21.47 -27.81
N GLN A 641 -24.47 -21.17 -27.16
CA GLN A 641 -25.81 -21.55 -27.63
C GLN A 641 -26.17 -20.88 -28.97
N GLN A 642 -25.87 -19.57 -29.11
CA GLN A 642 -26.07 -18.83 -30.36
C GLN A 642 -25.21 -19.40 -31.49
N LYS A 643 -23.98 -19.85 -31.21
CA LYS A 643 -23.10 -20.49 -32.20
C LYS A 643 -23.61 -21.86 -32.67
N LEU A 644 -24.38 -22.56 -31.84
CA LEU A 644 -24.98 -23.86 -32.16
C LEU A 644 -26.40 -23.73 -32.76
N ASP A 645 -26.89 -22.52 -33.03
CA ASP A 645 -28.26 -22.23 -33.46
C ASP A 645 -29.32 -22.87 -32.53
N LEU A 646 -29.02 -22.97 -31.23
CA LEU A 646 -29.98 -23.46 -30.24
C LEU A 646 -30.94 -22.33 -29.89
N ASP A 647 -32.25 -22.53 -30.13
CA ASP A 647 -33.29 -21.58 -29.77
C ASP A 647 -33.22 -21.24 -28.28
N ILE A 648 -32.79 -20.01 -27.96
CA ILE A 648 -32.91 -19.45 -26.61
C ILE A 648 -34.40 -19.21 -26.39
N SER A 649 -34.98 -19.77 -25.33
CA SER A 649 -36.43 -19.64 -25.13
C SER A 649 -36.81 -18.16 -25.04
N ASP A 650 -37.60 -17.67 -26.01
CA ASP A 650 -38.23 -16.35 -25.97
C ASP A 650 -39.31 -16.32 -24.88
N SER A 651 -38.88 -16.19 -23.62
CA SER A 651 -39.77 -15.76 -22.56
C SER A 651 -40.22 -14.33 -22.86
N PRO A 652 -41.53 -14.02 -22.79
CA PRO A 652 -42.05 -12.68 -23.08
C PRO A 652 -41.66 -11.63 -22.03
N ILE A 653 -41.02 -12.05 -20.93
CA ILE A 653 -40.45 -11.22 -19.87
C ILE A 653 -38.97 -11.59 -19.79
N VAL A 654 -38.09 -10.68 -20.19
CA VAL A 654 -36.65 -10.81 -20.03
C VAL A 654 -36.29 -10.17 -18.70
N GLU A 655 -35.78 -10.95 -17.75
CA GLU A 655 -35.31 -10.42 -16.47
C GLU A 655 -34.08 -9.52 -16.67
N PHE A 656 -33.87 -8.53 -15.81
CA PHE A 656 -32.74 -7.59 -15.94
C PHE A 656 -31.37 -8.30 -15.97
N GLU A 657 -31.22 -9.39 -15.21
CA GLU A 657 -30.02 -10.23 -15.21
C GLU A 657 -29.80 -10.93 -16.57
N GLU A 658 -30.89 -11.30 -17.25
CA GLU A 658 -30.84 -11.91 -18.59
C GLU A 658 -30.48 -10.86 -19.65
N VAL A 659 -31.01 -9.63 -19.57
CA VAL A 659 -30.59 -8.51 -20.43
C VAL A 659 -29.09 -8.24 -20.29
N THR A 660 -28.60 -8.22 -19.05
CA THR A 660 -27.17 -8.01 -18.75
C THR A 660 -26.33 -9.12 -19.38
N SER A 661 -26.69 -10.39 -19.17
CA SER A 661 -25.94 -11.54 -19.72
C SER A 661 -25.95 -11.57 -21.26
N ARG A 662 -27.05 -11.14 -21.90
CA ARG A 662 -27.14 -11.01 -23.37
C ARG A 662 -26.21 -9.92 -23.91
N ILE A 663 -26.08 -8.79 -23.20
CA ILE A 663 -25.14 -7.72 -23.58
C ILE A 663 -23.69 -8.20 -23.46
N PHE A 664 -23.35 -8.88 -22.36
CA PHE A 664 -22.02 -9.49 -22.19
C PHE A 664 -21.74 -10.57 -23.25
N ALA A 665 -22.73 -11.38 -23.64
CA ALA A 665 -22.60 -12.31 -24.76
C ALA A 665 -22.34 -11.61 -26.10
N ALA A 666 -23.04 -10.49 -26.36
CA ALA A 666 -22.80 -9.66 -27.54
C ALA A 666 -21.41 -9.00 -27.53
N LEU A 667 -20.90 -8.62 -26.35
CA LEU A 667 -19.54 -8.13 -26.15
C LEU A 667 -18.50 -9.20 -26.52
N ILE A 668 -18.66 -10.42 -26.00
CA ILE A 668 -17.81 -11.58 -26.32
C ILE A 668 -17.84 -11.89 -27.83
N GLN A 669 -19.01 -11.81 -28.47
CA GLN A 669 -19.17 -12.02 -29.91
C GLN A 669 -18.55 -10.89 -30.77
N GLY A 670 -18.44 -9.67 -30.23
CA GLY A 670 -18.07 -8.46 -30.97
C GLY A 670 -19.23 -7.86 -31.79
N ASN A 671 -20.49 -8.12 -31.40
CA ASN A 671 -21.68 -7.71 -32.13
C ASN A 671 -22.24 -6.37 -31.61
N GLN A 672 -21.83 -5.25 -32.24
CA GLN A 672 -22.29 -3.90 -31.87
C GLN A 672 -23.81 -3.72 -32.05
N SER A 673 -24.42 -4.32 -33.08
CA SER A 673 -25.85 -4.18 -33.35
C SER A 673 -26.72 -4.88 -32.30
N GLY A 674 -26.35 -6.10 -31.90
CA GLY A 674 -27.08 -6.85 -30.87
C GLY A 674 -27.00 -6.20 -29.49
N LEU A 675 -25.88 -5.52 -29.21
CA LEU A 675 -25.72 -4.72 -27.99
C LEU A 675 -26.65 -3.50 -27.99
N ARG A 676 -26.71 -2.74 -29.09
CA ARG A 676 -27.56 -1.54 -29.21
C ARG A 676 -29.05 -1.85 -29.13
N GLU A 677 -29.49 -3.04 -29.52
CA GLU A 677 -30.89 -3.46 -29.42
C GLU A 677 -31.38 -3.54 -27.96
N HIS A 678 -30.50 -3.92 -27.04
CA HIS A 678 -30.83 -4.13 -25.62
C HIS A 678 -30.31 -3.00 -24.71
N TRP A 679 -29.64 -2.00 -25.27
CA TRP A 679 -28.96 -0.94 -24.51
C TRP A 679 -29.90 -0.07 -23.68
N ASP A 680 -31.00 0.41 -24.27
CA ASP A 680 -31.95 1.28 -23.57
C ASP A 680 -32.61 0.56 -22.38
N LEU A 681 -32.91 -0.73 -22.53
CA LEU A 681 -33.45 -1.57 -21.44
C LEU A 681 -32.45 -1.73 -20.29
N LEU A 682 -31.15 -1.84 -20.60
CA LEU A 682 -30.09 -1.94 -19.60
C LEU A 682 -29.97 -0.63 -18.80
N ILE A 683 -29.92 0.52 -19.48
CA ILE A 683 -29.80 1.83 -18.83
C ILE A 683 -31.03 2.13 -17.97
N ASP A 684 -32.24 1.88 -18.49
CA ASP A 684 -33.47 2.05 -17.73
C ASP A 684 -33.50 1.17 -16.48
N GLY A 685 -33.01 -0.07 -16.59
CA GLY A 685 -32.89 -0.99 -15.46
C GLY A 685 -31.91 -0.52 -14.39
N PHE A 686 -30.70 -0.09 -14.78
CA PHE A 686 -29.72 0.46 -13.84
C PHE A 686 -30.22 1.73 -13.16
N SER A 687 -30.88 2.62 -13.90
CA SER A 687 -31.36 3.90 -13.37
C SER A 687 -32.32 3.78 -12.18
N GLN A 688 -32.92 2.60 -11.96
CA GLN A 688 -33.88 2.34 -10.88
C GLN A 688 -33.25 1.68 -9.63
N LEU A 689 -31.96 1.35 -9.67
CA LEU A 689 -31.28 0.58 -8.63
C LEU A 689 -30.29 1.46 -7.83
N PRO A 690 -30.17 1.23 -6.51
CA PRO A 690 -29.21 1.98 -5.69
C PRO A 690 -27.77 1.53 -5.97
N LEU A 691 -26.89 2.50 -6.20
CA LEU A 691 -25.45 2.26 -6.37
C LEU A 691 -24.67 2.40 -5.05
N LEU A 692 -25.15 3.24 -4.15
CA LEU A 692 -24.51 3.56 -2.87
C LEU A 692 -24.83 2.50 -1.82
N TYR A 693 -23.90 2.28 -0.89
CA TYR A 693 -24.09 1.45 0.30
C TYR A 693 -23.46 2.09 1.53
N VAL A 694 -23.86 1.67 2.73
CA VAL A 694 -23.21 2.03 4.00
C VAL A 694 -22.21 0.92 4.34
N PRO A 695 -20.94 1.22 4.66
CA PRO A 695 -19.96 0.21 5.10
C PRO A 695 -20.36 -0.46 6.43
N LEU A 696 -19.82 -1.65 6.69
CA LEU A 696 -20.07 -2.39 7.94
C LEU A 696 -19.66 -1.59 9.18
N SER A 697 -18.51 -0.92 9.12
CA SER A 697 -18.01 -0.04 10.19
C SER A 697 -18.95 1.12 10.57
N LYS A 698 -19.91 1.47 9.69
CA LYS A 698 -20.95 2.47 9.92
C LYS A 698 -22.34 1.86 10.11
N GLY A 699 -22.44 0.55 10.31
CA GLY A 699 -23.68 -0.18 10.56
C GLY A 699 -24.46 -0.55 9.29
N GLY A 700 -23.80 -0.66 8.14
CA GLY A 700 -24.42 -1.13 6.90
C GLY A 700 -24.88 -2.58 6.96
N GLN A 701 -25.92 -2.92 6.18
CA GLN A 701 -26.42 -4.29 6.08
C GLN A 701 -25.63 -5.08 5.02
N PRO A 702 -25.05 -6.25 5.35
CA PRO A 702 -24.24 -7.04 4.42
C PRO A 702 -24.88 -7.30 3.05
N CYS A 703 -26.17 -7.66 3.01
CA CYS A 703 -26.87 -7.97 1.76
C CYS A 703 -26.99 -6.75 0.82
N ASP A 704 -27.17 -5.55 1.38
CA ASP A 704 -27.23 -4.32 0.58
C ASP A 704 -25.87 -3.96 0.00
N ILE A 705 -24.79 -4.25 0.75
CA ILE A 705 -23.40 -4.09 0.31
C ILE A 705 -23.11 -5.03 -0.85
N VAL A 706 -23.41 -6.33 -0.72
CA VAL A 706 -23.23 -7.35 -1.77
C VAL A 706 -23.93 -6.92 -3.07
N ASN A 707 -25.21 -6.58 -2.98
CA ASN A 707 -26.00 -6.19 -4.15
C ASN A 707 -25.46 -4.93 -4.85
N SER A 708 -25.01 -3.94 -4.07
CA SER A 708 -24.47 -2.70 -4.63
C SER A 708 -23.10 -2.92 -5.26
N ARG A 709 -22.23 -3.71 -4.62
CA ARG A 709 -20.91 -4.06 -5.16
C ARG A 709 -20.96 -4.95 -6.41
N ILE A 710 -21.91 -5.89 -6.50
CA ILE A 710 -22.14 -6.66 -7.74
C ILE A 710 -22.54 -5.73 -8.90
N ARG A 711 -23.39 -4.73 -8.64
CA ARG A 711 -23.75 -3.72 -9.64
C ARG A 711 -22.54 -2.88 -10.05
N GLN A 712 -21.73 -2.45 -9.09
CA GLN A 712 -20.49 -1.69 -9.36
C GLN A 712 -19.50 -2.50 -10.20
N ARG A 713 -19.28 -3.78 -9.89
CA ARG A 713 -18.45 -4.70 -10.69
C ARG A 713 -19.00 -4.84 -12.11
N THR A 714 -20.33 -4.99 -12.24
CA THR A 714 -21.01 -5.06 -13.54
C THR A 714 -20.78 -3.81 -14.38
N LEU A 715 -20.93 -2.62 -13.79
CA LEU A 715 -20.65 -1.35 -14.47
C LEU A 715 -19.17 -1.22 -14.82
N SER A 716 -18.27 -1.62 -13.93
CA SER A 716 -16.81 -1.59 -14.14
C SER A 716 -16.42 -2.42 -15.36
N ASP A 717 -16.90 -3.67 -15.46
CA ASP A 717 -16.61 -4.53 -16.60
C ASP A 717 -17.15 -3.96 -17.92
N LEU A 718 -18.37 -3.41 -17.91
CA LEU A 718 -18.95 -2.76 -19.09
C LEU A 718 -18.11 -1.54 -19.52
N LEU A 719 -17.71 -0.69 -18.57
CA LEU A 719 -16.89 0.49 -18.83
C LEU A 719 -15.51 0.12 -19.37
N LEU A 720 -14.96 -1.02 -18.93
CA LEU A 720 -13.70 -1.56 -19.45
C LEU A 720 -13.83 -2.08 -20.89
N TRP A 721 -14.96 -2.70 -21.22
CA TRP A 721 -15.14 -3.47 -22.45
C TRP A 721 -15.81 -2.71 -23.60
N LEU A 722 -16.70 -1.75 -23.32
CA LEU A 722 -17.40 -0.95 -24.34
C LEU A 722 -16.44 -0.13 -25.23
N PRO A 723 -15.45 0.60 -24.69
CA PRO A 723 -14.50 1.35 -25.51
C PRO A 723 -13.69 0.46 -26.46
N ARG A 724 -13.40 -0.78 -26.06
CA ARG A 724 -12.65 -1.73 -26.89
C ARG A 724 -13.41 -2.15 -28.14
N LEU A 725 -14.74 -2.16 -28.11
CA LEU A 725 -15.56 -2.32 -29.31
C LEU A 725 -15.75 -1.01 -30.10
N GLY A 726 -15.13 0.09 -29.70
CA GLY A 726 -15.29 1.40 -30.34
C GLY A 726 -16.61 2.10 -30.02
N LEU A 727 -17.23 1.78 -28.87
CA LEU A 727 -18.51 2.34 -28.39
C LEU A 727 -18.25 3.45 -27.34
N ILE A 728 -17.62 4.55 -27.77
CA ILE A 728 -17.26 5.66 -26.88
C ILE A 728 -18.52 6.35 -26.36
N HIS A 729 -19.52 6.56 -27.23
CA HIS A 729 -20.78 7.20 -26.87
C HIS A 729 -21.53 6.46 -25.75
N GLU A 730 -21.68 5.14 -25.90
CA GLU A 730 -22.34 4.27 -24.93
C GLU A 730 -21.58 4.25 -23.59
N THR A 731 -20.24 4.31 -23.63
CA THR A 731 -19.40 4.42 -22.41
C THR A 731 -19.66 5.73 -21.67
N CYS A 732 -19.73 6.85 -22.40
CA CYS A 732 -20.05 8.17 -21.83
C CYS A 732 -21.45 8.18 -21.19
N HIS A 733 -22.43 7.57 -21.87
CA HIS A 733 -23.80 7.44 -21.37
C HIS A 733 -23.88 6.58 -20.11
N LEU A 734 -23.11 5.49 -20.03
CA LEU A 734 -23.04 4.63 -18.84
C LEU A 734 -22.44 5.36 -17.64
N LEU A 735 -21.39 6.17 -17.83
CA LEU A 735 -20.83 7.01 -16.77
C LEU A 735 -21.86 8.01 -16.25
N GLU A 736 -22.58 8.70 -17.13
CA GLU A 736 -23.62 9.64 -16.71
C GLU A 736 -24.78 8.93 -16.00
N THR A 737 -25.11 7.70 -16.40
CA THR A 737 -26.10 6.85 -15.73
C THR A 737 -25.65 6.50 -14.31
N ALA A 738 -24.40 6.07 -14.13
CA ALA A 738 -23.83 5.78 -12.82
C ALA A 738 -23.89 7.01 -11.89
N ARG A 739 -23.54 8.20 -12.41
CA ARG A 739 -23.66 9.47 -11.69
C ARG A 739 -25.10 9.79 -11.30
N ALA A 740 -26.05 9.54 -12.21
CA ALA A 740 -27.47 9.74 -11.96
C ALA A 740 -28.02 8.77 -10.90
N MET A 741 -27.56 7.50 -10.90
CA MET A 741 -27.95 6.49 -9.92
C MET A 741 -27.62 6.93 -8.48
N GLU A 742 -26.41 7.43 -8.23
CA GLU A 742 -26.01 7.92 -6.91
C GLU A 742 -26.85 9.11 -6.44
N ARG A 743 -27.17 10.02 -7.36
CA ARG A 743 -27.97 11.22 -7.06
C ARG A 743 -29.45 10.89 -6.78
N GLN A 744 -30.01 9.93 -7.50
CA GLN A 744 -31.42 9.56 -7.40
C GLN A 744 -31.71 8.63 -6.22
N HIS A 745 -30.70 7.89 -5.76
CA HIS A 745 -30.82 6.92 -4.66
C HIS A 745 -29.85 7.24 -3.52
N PRO A 746 -30.01 8.38 -2.81
CA PRO A 746 -29.16 8.70 -1.67
C PRO A 746 -29.39 7.69 -0.55
N VAL A 747 -28.32 7.03 -0.14
CA VAL A 747 -28.28 6.22 1.07
C VAL A 747 -27.77 7.12 2.22
N GLY A 748 -28.22 6.88 3.45
CA GLY A 748 -28.06 7.78 4.60
C GLY A 748 -26.63 8.28 4.90
N LEU A 749 -26.48 9.04 6.00
CA LEU A 749 -25.18 9.59 6.40
C LEU A 749 -24.10 8.49 6.46
N GLY A 750 -22.99 8.71 5.75
CA GLY A 750 -21.86 7.79 5.73
C GLY A 750 -21.80 6.82 4.55
N ALA A 751 -22.74 6.90 3.59
CA ALA A 751 -22.68 6.15 2.33
C ALA A 751 -21.38 6.40 1.56
N VAL A 752 -20.89 5.35 0.87
CA VAL A 752 -19.69 5.40 0.02
C VAL A 752 -20.12 5.57 -1.43
N THR A 753 -19.51 6.56 -2.10
CA THR A 753 -19.59 6.70 -3.55
C THR A 753 -18.48 5.87 -4.19
N GLU A 754 -18.79 5.26 -5.33
CA GLU A 754 -17.83 4.52 -6.16
C GLU A 754 -17.74 5.13 -7.56
N PHE A 755 -18.43 6.25 -7.80
CA PHE A 755 -18.36 6.94 -9.09
C PHE A 755 -16.93 7.36 -9.44
N ASP A 756 -16.10 7.68 -8.44
CA ASP A 756 -14.70 7.99 -8.66
C ASP A 756 -13.94 6.84 -9.33
N GLU A 757 -14.12 5.60 -8.86
CA GLU A 757 -13.50 4.41 -9.44
C GLU A 757 -14.07 4.10 -10.83
N LEU A 758 -15.41 4.11 -10.96
CA LEU A 758 -16.09 3.87 -12.25
C LEU A 758 -15.65 4.88 -13.31
N PHE A 759 -15.56 6.16 -12.94
CA PHE A 759 -15.07 7.22 -13.82
C PHE A 759 -13.64 6.94 -14.26
N ASN A 760 -12.74 6.59 -13.34
CA ASN A 760 -11.35 6.30 -13.69
C ASN A 760 -11.25 5.11 -14.66
N ILE A 761 -12.00 4.02 -14.43
CA ILE A 761 -12.02 2.83 -15.30
C ILE A 761 -12.53 3.19 -16.71
N GLY A 762 -13.69 3.85 -16.79
CA GLY A 762 -14.30 4.22 -18.07
C GLY A 762 -13.47 5.24 -18.84
N TYR A 763 -12.97 6.27 -18.16
CA TYR A 763 -12.12 7.30 -18.76
C TYR A 763 -10.80 6.70 -19.28
N GLN A 764 -10.15 5.85 -18.47
CA GLN A 764 -8.95 5.12 -18.90
C GLN A 764 -9.21 4.30 -20.15
N ALA A 765 -10.26 3.48 -20.17
CA ALA A 765 -10.58 2.64 -21.31
C ALA A 765 -10.89 3.44 -22.59
N ILE A 766 -11.52 4.63 -22.47
CA ILE A 766 -11.72 5.56 -23.60
C ILE A 766 -10.38 6.09 -24.12
N VAL A 767 -9.50 6.56 -23.23
CA VAL A 767 -8.18 7.10 -23.61
C VAL A 767 -7.30 6.02 -24.25
N GLU A 768 -7.28 4.81 -23.68
CA GLU A 768 -6.58 3.64 -24.25
C GLU A 768 -7.09 3.30 -25.66
N CYS A 769 -8.42 3.35 -25.87
CA CYS A 769 -9.04 3.15 -27.17
C CYS A 769 -8.59 4.21 -28.20
N LEU A 770 -8.50 5.48 -27.80
CA LEU A 770 -7.96 6.55 -28.65
C LEU A 770 -6.49 6.31 -28.99
N ILE A 771 -5.65 6.03 -27.99
CA ILE A 771 -4.22 5.77 -28.15
C ILE A 771 -3.98 4.61 -29.12
N ALA A 772 -4.74 3.51 -28.98
CA ALA A 772 -4.67 2.37 -29.90
C ALA A 772 -5.07 2.76 -31.33
N SER A 773 -6.14 3.56 -31.46
CA SER A 773 -6.67 4.04 -32.75
C SER A 773 -5.72 5.00 -33.49
N CYS A 774 -4.81 5.69 -32.79
CA CYS A 774 -3.82 6.57 -33.42
C CYS A 774 -2.94 5.87 -34.46
N SER A 775 -2.74 4.56 -34.32
CA SER A 775 -1.92 3.76 -35.25
C SER A 775 -2.43 3.78 -36.70
N ILE A 776 -3.72 4.08 -36.91
CA ILE A 776 -4.36 4.11 -38.24
C ILE A 776 -4.72 5.52 -38.74
N TRP A 777 -4.33 6.57 -38.02
CA TRP A 777 -4.61 7.95 -38.44
C TRP A 777 -3.62 8.40 -39.52
N ASP A 778 -4.14 8.88 -40.65
CA ASP A 778 -3.34 9.28 -41.81
C ASP A 778 -2.54 10.57 -41.55
N THR A 779 -1.21 10.50 -41.73
CA THR A 779 -0.28 11.65 -41.71
C THR A 779 -0.40 12.57 -42.95
N GLY A 780 -1.28 12.24 -43.90
CA GLY A 780 -1.30 12.85 -45.24
C GLY A 780 -2.37 13.92 -45.50
N ASN A 781 -3.32 14.17 -44.60
CA ASN A 781 -4.51 14.96 -44.91
C ASN A 781 -4.77 16.16 -43.97
N VAL A 782 -3.72 16.84 -43.52
CA VAL A 782 -3.91 18.22 -43.05
C VAL A 782 -4.08 19.11 -44.27
N LYS A 783 -5.33 19.50 -44.55
CA LYS A 783 -5.61 20.68 -45.37
C LYS A 783 -4.96 21.86 -44.66
N THR A 784 -3.79 22.28 -45.13
CA THR A 784 -3.21 23.58 -44.81
C THR A 784 -4.28 24.63 -45.11
N GLY A 785 -4.80 25.26 -44.05
CA GLY A 785 -5.74 26.35 -44.17
C GLY A 785 -5.08 27.56 -44.81
N GLU A 786 -5.09 27.62 -46.14
CA GLU A 786 -4.79 28.82 -46.92
C GLU A 786 -6.05 29.69 -47.20
N ASP A 787 -7.24 29.31 -46.71
CA ASP A 787 -8.49 30.03 -47.01
C ASP A 787 -9.02 30.89 -45.83
N LEU A 788 -8.15 31.63 -45.14
CA LEU A 788 -8.55 32.71 -44.21
C LEU A 788 -7.77 34.03 -44.38
N GLU A 789 -7.13 34.26 -45.53
CA GLU A 789 -6.62 35.59 -45.89
C GLU A 789 -7.68 36.46 -46.59
N THR A 790 -8.70 36.92 -45.86
CA THR A 790 -9.34 38.22 -46.17
C THR A 790 -9.98 38.84 -44.93
N ALA A 791 -9.19 39.43 -44.03
CA ALA A 791 -9.55 40.65 -43.27
C ALA A 791 -8.46 41.05 -42.27
N SER A 792 -7.44 41.78 -42.72
CA SER A 792 -6.84 42.93 -41.99
C SER A 792 -5.55 43.39 -42.68
N LYS A 793 -5.70 44.24 -43.70
CA LYS A 793 -4.64 45.17 -44.08
C LYS A 793 -4.64 46.31 -43.06
N GLU A 794 -3.56 46.43 -42.30
CA GLU A 794 -2.86 47.69 -41.95
C GLU A 794 -2.03 47.52 -40.67
N SER A 795 -0.73 47.24 -40.80
CA SER A 795 0.35 48.13 -40.33
C SER A 795 1.71 47.43 -40.43
N THR A 796 2.59 48.08 -41.17
CA THR A 796 3.97 47.69 -41.48
C THR A 796 4.92 48.09 -40.35
N VAL A 797 5.72 47.15 -39.82
CA VAL A 797 7.11 47.40 -39.39
C VAL A 797 7.93 46.12 -39.60
N ASP A 798 8.96 46.25 -40.45
CA ASP A 798 9.99 45.25 -40.73
C ASP A 798 10.90 45.01 -39.51
N THR A 799 11.08 43.74 -39.13
CA THR A 799 12.37 43.22 -38.63
C THR A 799 12.44 41.72 -38.96
N SER A 800 13.27 41.39 -39.94
CA SER A 800 13.64 40.06 -40.38
C SER A 800 14.62 39.41 -39.39
N ASP A 801 14.18 38.34 -38.72
CA ASP A 801 15.03 37.25 -38.21
C ASP A 801 14.10 36.05 -37.95
N GLU A 802 13.68 35.37 -39.00
CA GLU A 802 13.05 34.05 -38.91
C GLU A 802 14.03 32.99 -39.42
N THR A 803 14.56 32.22 -38.48
CA THR A 803 15.09 30.88 -38.71
C THR A 803 14.06 30.03 -39.46
N PRO A 804 14.46 29.19 -40.43
CA PRO A 804 13.50 28.38 -41.16
C PRO A 804 12.84 27.37 -40.22
N MET A 805 11.53 27.49 -40.03
CA MET A 805 10.69 26.49 -39.35
C MET A 805 10.97 25.11 -39.96
N SER A 806 11.39 24.17 -39.10
CA SER A 806 11.55 22.77 -39.47
C SER A 806 10.20 22.20 -39.92
N ALA A 807 10.21 21.42 -40.99
CA ALA A 807 9.06 20.62 -41.39
C ALA A 807 8.63 19.75 -40.21
N ILE A 808 7.36 19.86 -39.81
CA ILE A 808 6.75 19.07 -38.73
C ILE A 808 6.82 17.58 -39.13
N SER A 809 7.35 16.73 -38.26
CA SER A 809 7.41 15.28 -38.46
C SER A 809 6.00 14.71 -38.64
N GLY A 810 5.84 13.62 -39.40
CA GLY A 810 4.56 12.90 -39.46
C GLY A 810 4.04 12.52 -38.06
N ASP A 811 4.94 12.14 -37.15
CA ASP A 811 4.62 11.76 -35.77
C ASP A 811 4.09 12.94 -34.92
N ASP A 812 4.58 14.16 -35.15
CA ASP A 812 4.12 15.36 -34.43
C ASP A 812 2.69 15.75 -34.84
N THR A 813 2.31 15.48 -36.09
CA THR A 813 0.93 15.72 -36.57
C THR A 813 -0.07 14.77 -35.93
N VAL A 814 0.28 13.49 -35.77
CA VAL A 814 -0.57 12.49 -35.09
C VAL A 814 -0.65 12.79 -33.59
N ALA A 815 0.46 13.17 -32.96
CA ALA A 815 0.48 13.61 -31.57
C ALA A 815 -0.45 14.82 -31.33
N THR A 816 -0.42 15.80 -32.25
CA THR A 816 -1.30 16.98 -32.17
C THR A 816 -2.77 16.59 -32.30
N GLN A 817 -3.12 15.69 -33.22
CA GLN A 817 -4.49 15.20 -33.39
C GLN A 817 -4.98 14.44 -32.15
N LEU A 818 -4.11 13.59 -31.56
CA LEU A 818 -4.44 12.86 -30.34
C LEU A 818 -4.71 13.80 -29.17
N VAL A 819 -3.85 14.81 -28.97
CA VAL A 819 -4.05 15.83 -27.93
C VAL A 819 -5.37 16.57 -28.14
N GLN A 820 -5.73 16.94 -29.36
CA GLN A 820 -7.01 17.60 -29.64
C GLN A 820 -8.23 16.73 -29.32
N SER A 821 -8.22 15.45 -29.72
CA SER A 821 -9.31 14.52 -29.39
C SER A 821 -9.39 14.29 -27.88
N LEU A 822 -8.25 14.15 -27.19
CA LEU A 822 -8.20 14.02 -25.73
C LEU A 822 -8.71 15.26 -25.02
N GLU A 823 -8.36 16.47 -25.48
CA GLU A 823 -8.88 17.72 -24.90
C GLU A 823 -10.42 17.75 -24.96
N GLN A 824 -11.02 17.40 -26.11
CA GLN A 824 -12.48 17.37 -26.27
C GLN A 824 -13.17 16.36 -25.34
N ILE A 825 -12.65 15.13 -25.25
CA ILE A 825 -13.20 14.10 -24.35
C ILE A 825 -13.05 14.54 -22.89
N THR A 826 -11.85 15.01 -22.54
CA THR A 826 -11.53 15.41 -21.17
C THR A 826 -12.40 16.57 -20.74
N GLU A 827 -12.60 17.59 -21.58
CA GLU A 827 -13.50 18.71 -21.27
C GLU A 827 -14.95 18.26 -21.05
N SER A 828 -15.45 17.37 -21.91
CA SER A 828 -16.79 16.81 -21.75
C SER A 828 -16.94 15.99 -20.46
N MET A 829 -15.97 15.14 -20.15
CA MET A 829 -15.98 14.29 -18.95
C MET A 829 -15.71 15.08 -17.67
N LEU A 830 -14.93 16.17 -17.75
CA LEU A 830 -14.67 17.08 -16.64
C LEU A 830 -15.97 17.71 -16.13
N SER A 831 -16.93 17.96 -17.01
CA SER A 831 -18.24 18.49 -16.58
C SER A 831 -18.96 17.53 -15.62
N ASN A 832 -18.93 16.22 -15.92
CA ASN A 832 -19.51 15.17 -15.08
C ASN A 832 -18.71 15.01 -13.77
N TRP A 833 -17.37 15.00 -13.87
CA TRP A 833 -16.45 14.94 -12.73
C TRP A 833 -16.63 16.10 -11.76
N LEU A 834 -16.69 17.33 -12.26
CA LEU A 834 -16.86 18.54 -11.43
C LEU A 834 -18.24 18.56 -10.76
N ALA A 835 -19.28 18.12 -11.47
CA ALA A 835 -20.61 18.01 -10.89
C ALA A 835 -20.65 16.98 -9.75
N HIS A 836 -19.94 15.86 -9.89
CA HIS A 836 -19.77 14.87 -8.83
C HIS A 836 -18.93 15.41 -7.66
N SER A 837 -17.75 15.96 -7.94
CA SER A 837 -16.83 16.58 -6.98
C SER A 837 -17.55 17.57 -6.05
N GLN A 838 -18.45 18.41 -6.57
CA GLN A 838 -19.20 19.38 -5.75
C GLN A 838 -20.14 18.75 -4.72
N THR A 839 -20.61 17.52 -4.94
CA THR A 839 -21.47 16.80 -3.99
C THR A 839 -20.68 16.10 -2.90
N LEU A 840 -19.39 15.85 -3.14
CA LEU A 840 -18.48 15.24 -2.20
C LEU A 840 -17.76 16.26 -1.33
N ARG A 841 -17.40 15.80 -0.14
CA ARG A 841 -16.55 16.53 0.79
C ARG A 841 -15.24 15.78 0.97
N LEU A 842 -14.14 16.43 0.61
CA LEU A 842 -12.81 15.81 0.63
C LEU A 842 -12.13 15.91 2.00
N SER A 843 -12.46 16.93 2.79
CA SER A 843 -11.88 17.12 4.11
C SER A 843 -12.86 17.76 5.07
N VAL A 844 -12.65 17.48 6.35
CA VAL A 844 -13.45 18.07 7.40
C VAL A 844 -13.31 19.61 7.41
N LEU A 845 -12.13 20.14 7.07
CA LEU A 845 -11.87 21.57 7.08
C LEU A 845 -12.67 22.38 6.03
N GLU A 846 -13.28 21.72 5.04
CA GLU A 846 -14.17 22.40 4.08
C GLU A 846 -15.40 23.05 4.75
N ARG A 847 -15.87 22.53 5.90
CA ARG A 847 -16.94 23.14 6.72
C ARG A 847 -16.59 24.54 7.21
N ILE A 848 -15.30 24.78 7.47
CA ILE A 848 -14.80 26.01 8.11
C ILE A 848 -14.37 27.06 7.08
N ASN A 849 -14.72 26.89 5.81
CA ASN A 849 -14.58 27.96 4.83
C ASN A 849 -15.49 29.17 5.15
N ASN A 850 -16.57 28.95 5.92
CA ASN A 850 -17.40 30.02 6.46
C ASN A 850 -16.69 30.83 7.55
N THR A 851 -16.66 32.16 7.39
CA THR A 851 -15.94 33.08 8.28
C THR A 851 -16.45 33.07 9.72
N SER A 852 -17.73 32.77 9.95
CA SER A 852 -18.32 32.69 11.30
C SER A 852 -17.83 31.46 12.07
N MET A 853 -17.90 30.28 11.46
CA MET A 853 -17.47 29.02 12.08
C MET A 853 -15.96 29.02 12.34
N TRP A 854 -15.16 29.62 11.46
CA TRP A 854 -13.73 29.79 11.68
C TRP A 854 -13.44 30.61 12.94
N LYS A 855 -14.11 31.76 13.09
CA LYS A 855 -13.94 32.61 14.28
C LYS A 855 -14.36 31.90 15.56
N ALA A 856 -15.43 31.10 15.51
CA ALA A 856 -15.87 30.30 16.65
C ALA A 856 -14.84 29.22 17.01
N THR A 857 -14.27 28.54 16.01
CA THR A 857 -13.23 27.51 16.21
C THR A 857 -11.95 28.11 16.80
N VAL A 858 -11.48 29.25 16.27
CA VAL A 858 -10.32 29.98 16.82
C VAL A 858 -10.58 30.39 18.26
N ALA A 859 -11.73 31.00 18.56
CA ALA A 859 -12.07 31.42 19.92
C ALA A 859 -12.14 30.23 20.90
N PHE A 860 -12.65 29.08 20.45
CA PHE A 860 -12.68 27.86 21.25
C PHE A 860 -11.26 27.37 21.58
N ILE A 861 -10.38 27.28 20.58
CA ILE A 861 -8.98 26.87 20.75
C ILE A 861 -8.22 27.84 21.66
N GLU A 862 -8.38 29.15 21.47
CA GLU A 862 -7.72 30.16 22.32
C GLU A 862 -8.20 30.09 23.78
N THR A 863 -9.45 29.70 24.02
CA THR A 863 -10.07 29.71 25.37
C THR A 863 -9.79 28.43 26.17
N TYR A 864 -9.76 27.27 25.50
CA TYR A 864 -9.69 25.94 26.13
C TYR A 864 -8.45 25.12 25.70
N GLY A 865 -7.74 25.53 24.66
CA GLY A 865 -6.68 24.74 24.05
C GLY A 865 -5.46 24.50 24.93
N SER A 866 -5.15 25.40 25.87
CA SER A 866 -4.02 25.24 26.80
C SER A 866 -4.15 23.99 27.68
N ASP A 867 -5.38 23.66 28.08
CA ASP A 867 -5.67 22.58 29.01
C ASP A 867 -5.99 21.28 28.27
N LEU A 868 -6.59 21.40 27.07
CA LEU A 868 -7.10 20.28 26.29
C LEU A 868 -6.07 19.76 25.27
N PHE A 869 -5.54 20.62 24.39
CA PHE A 869 -4.76 20.20 23.21
C PHE A 869 -3.28 19.97 23.52
N THR A 870 -3.02 19.09 24.48
CA THR A 870 -1.67 18.61 24.77
C THR A 870 -1.22 17.54 23.77
N GLN A 871 0.09 17.29 23.66
CA GLN A 871 0.62 16.23 22.79
C GLN A 871 0.09 14.84 23.16
N GLN A 872 -0.15 14.59 24.46
CA GLN A 872 -0.73 13.33 24.93
C GLN A 872 -2.21 13.23 24.53
N PHE A 873 -2.97 14.32 24.66
CA PHE A 873 -4.36 14.35 24.24
C PHE A 873 -4.52 14.12 22.73
N LEU A 874 -3.65 14.73 21.94
CA LEU A 874 -3.63 14.60 20.47
C LEU A 874 -2.84 13.36 19.98
N ALA A 875 -2.57 12.38 20.84
CA ALA A 875 -2.05 11.10 20.40
C ALA A 875 -3.11 10.37 19.56
N MET A 876 -2.70 9.77 18.43
CA MET A 876 -3.63 9.15 17.46
C MET A 876 -4.61 8.16 18.10
N GLY A 877 -4.14 7.29 18.99
CA GLY A 877 -4.98 6.30 19.67
C GLY A 877 -6.06 6.95 20.54
N ASN A 878 -5.72 8.02 21.27
CA ASN A 878 -6.67 8.76 22.09
C ASN A 878 -7.74 9.44 21.22
N ILE A 879 -7.33 10.12 20.14
CA ILE A 879 -8.29 10.79 19.26
C ILE A 879 -9.27 9.78 18.64
N ARG A 880 -8.76 8.63 18.15
CA ARG A 880 -9.61 7.57 17.60
C ARG A 880 -10.61 7.04 18.63
N GLY A 881 -10.15 6.77 19.87
CA GLY A 881 -11.03 6.34 20.96
C GLY A 881 -12.18 7.33 21.23
N ILE A 882 -11.87 8.63 21.30
CA ILE A 882 -12.88 9.69 21.52
C ILE A 882 -13.89 9.75 20.36
N LEU A 883 -13.43 9.71 19.11
CA LEU A 883 -14.30 9.78 17.94
C LEU A 883 -15.20 8.53 17.81
N LEU A 884 -14.69 7.35 18.16
CA LEU A 884 -15.43 6.08 18.13
C LEU A 884 -16.54 6.03 19.18
N GLN A 885 -16.27 6.44 20.42
CA GLN A 885 -17.28 6.52 21.49
C GLN A 885 -18.32 7.62 21.22
N GLY A 886 -17.94 8.62 20.45
CA GLY A 886 -18.68 9.85 20.25
C GLY A 886 -18.25 10.92 21.26
N VAL A 887 -17.92 12.10 20.74
CA VAL A 887 -17.40 13.23 21.53
C VAL A 887 -18.38 13.63 22.65
N GLU A 888 -19.68 13.53 22.42
CA GLU A 888 -20.70 13.83 23.43
C GLU A 888 -20.63 12.88 24.63
N ASN A 889 -20.52 11.58 24.39
CA ASN A 889 -20.43 10.56 25.43
C ASN A 889 -19.13 10.70 26.24
N TRP A 890 -18.04 11.00 25.55
CA TRP A 890 -16.75 11.27 26.16
C TRP A 890 -16.78 12.53 27.04
N LEU A 891 -17.39 13.62 26.55
CA LEU A 891 -17.57 14.85 27.34
C LEU A 891 -18.38 14.60 28.60
N ALA A 892 -19.46 13.81 28.51
CA ALA A 892 -20.27 13.44 29.66
C ALA A 892 -19.46 12.63 30.71
N ALA A 893 -18.70 11.63 30.25
CA ALA A 893 -17.88 10.79 31.13
C ALA A 893 -16.81 11.59 31.88
N ILE A 894 -16.12 12.51 31.20
CA ILE A 894 -15.08 13.33 31.83
C ILE A 894 -15.67 14.36 32.79
N CYS A 895 -16.83 14.94 32.49
CA CYS A 895 -17.47 15.87 33.42
C CYS A 895 -17.87 15.20 34.74
N ASP A 896 -18.11 13.88 34.73
CA ASP A 896 -18.44 13.10 35.92
C ASP A 896 -17.21 12.63 36.71
N GLU A 897 -15.99 12.79 36.17
CA GLU A 897 -14.77 12.25 36.76
C GLU A 897 -14.07 13.28 37.69
N PRO A 898 -14.04 13.03 39.02
CA PRO A 898 -13.66 14.05 40.01
C PRO A 898 -12.16 14.42 40.03
N GLN A 899 -11.31 13.68 39.31
CA GLN A 899 -9.86 13.94 39.26
C GLN A 899 -9.46 14.83 38.07
N ILE A 900 -10.33 15.00 37.07
CA ILE A 900 -10.07 15.82 35.89
C ILE A 900 -10.70 17.20 36.08
N ASN A 901 -9.90 18.25 35.99
CA ASN A 901 -10.36 19.63 36.19
C ASN A 901 -10.02 20.48 34.97
N PHE A 902 -10.81 20.34 33.91
CA PHE A 902 -10.71 21.19 32.74
C PHE A 902 -11.66 22.37 32.86
N LYS A 903 -11.17 23.57 32.52
CA LYS A 903 -12.01 24.77 32.40
C LYS A 903 -13.22 24.56 31.50
N LEU A 904 -13.10 23.71 30.48
CA LEU A 904 -14.20 23.34 29.58
C LEU A 904 -15.39 22.72 30.33
N CYS A 905 -15.13 21.86 31.33
CA CYS A 905 -16.19 21.19 32.11
C CYS A 905 -16.97 22.20 32.96
N ASP A 906 -16.29 23.20 33.54
CA ASP A 906 -16.94 24.30 34.27
C ASP A 906 -17.83 25.14 33.32
N ASP A 907 -17.30 25.49 32.14
CA ASP A 907 -17.97 26.38 31.19
C ASP A 907 -19.12 25.70 30.43
N LEU A 908 -19.12 24.36 30.29
CA LEU A 908 -20.24 23.56 29.76
C LEU A 908 -21.54 23.71 30.56
N THR A 909 -21.44 24.07 31.85
CA THR A 909 -22.62 24.30 32.70
C THR A 909 -23.15 25.75 32.61
N SER A 910 -22.44 26.68 31.97
CA SER A 910 -22.73 28.11 32.09
C SER A 910 -22.66 28.96 30.80
N THR A 911 -21.72 28.68 29.89
CA THR A 911 -21.35 29.59 28.78
C THR A 911 -21.42 28.97 27.39
N ILE A 912 -21.10 27.68 27.24
CA ILE A 912 -21.17 26.96 25.95
C ILE A 912 -22.11 25.76 26.05
N THR A 913 -22.84 25.44 24.98
CA THR A 913 -23.74 24.28 24.96
C THR A 913 -22.99 22.98 24.65
N MET A 914 -23.56 21.84 25.08
CA MET A 914 -23.01 20.51 24.77
C MET A 914 -22.95 20.30 23.25
N ASP A 915 -24.04 20.57 22.53
CA ASP A 915 -24.11 20.41 21.07
C ASP A 915 -23.06 21.24 20.33
N GLU A 916 -22.87 22.52 20.71
CA GLU A 916 -21.85 23.39 20.10
C GLU A 916 -20.43 22.89 20.40
N THR A 917 -20.18 22.43 21.63
CA THR A 917 -18.88 21.90 22.06
C THR A 917 -18.55 20.62 21.31
N THR A 918 -19.50 19.67 21.25
CA THR A 918 -19.39 18.44 20.48
C THR A 918 -19.08 18.75 19.01
N ALA A 919 -19.82 19.66 18.38
CA ALA A 919 -19.59 20.01 16.98
C ALA A 919 -18.21 20.63 16.72
N LEU A 920 -17.71 21.48 17.62
CA LEU A 920 -16.39 22.12 17.47
C LEU A 920 -15.24 21.15 17.79
N LEU A 921 -15.38 20.32 18.82
CA LEU A 921 -14.35 19.38 19.23
C LEU A 921 -14.24 18.22 18.22
N SER A 922 -15.36 17.65 17.75
CA SER A 922 -15.37 16.68 16.65
C SER A 922 -14.65 17.24 15.42
N LEU A 923 -14.97 18.48 15.03
CA LEU A 923 -14.35 19.16 13.89
C LEU A 923 -12.83 19.27 14.05
N ILE A 924 -12.34 19.68 15.22
CA ILE A 924 -10.89 19.83 15.47
C ILE A 924 -10.21 18.45 15.45
N LEU A 925 -10.76 17.47 16.17
CA LEU A 925 -10.19 16.13 16.26
C LEU A 925 -10.16 15.42 14.90
N GLU A 926 -11.25 15.46 14.15
CA GLU A 926 -11.33 14.95 12.78
C GLU A 926 -10.28 15.63 11.88
N SER A 927 -10.13 16.96 11.98
CA SER A 927 -9.14 17.71 11.18
C SER A 927 -7.70 17.29 11.47
N ILE A 928 -7.37 16.97 12.73
CA ILE A 928 -6.04 16.50 13.13
C ILE A 928 -5.82 15.05 12.69
N VAL A 929 -6.82 14.17 12.82
CA VAL A 929 -6.72 12.78 12.35
C VAL A 929 -6.51 12.72 10.84
N GLU A 930 -7.26 13.52 10.07
CA GLU A 930 -7.08 13.62 8.61
C GLU A 930 -5.69 14.13 8.19
N ASN A 931 -5.02 14.93 9.04
CA ASN A 931 -3.76 15.61 8.71
C ASN A 931 -2.67 15.33 9.77
N TYR A 932 -2.58 14.10 10.24
CA TYR A 932 -1.72 13.76 11.38
C TYR A 932 -0.24 13.93 11.06
N ASN A 933 0.16 13.74 9.80
CA ASN A 933 1.53 13.89 9.36
C ASN A 933 1.98 15.34 9.40
N GLU A 934 1.10 16.27 9.02
CA GLU A 934 1.32 17.71 9.17
C GLU A 934 1.32 18.12 10.65
N TYR A 935 0.51 17.48 11.50
CA TYR A 935 0.58 17.67 12.94
C TYR A 935 1.92 17.21 13.53
N ARG A 936 2.48 16.09 13.04
CA ARG A 936 3.83 15.64 13.44
C ARG A 936 4.93 16.62 12.98
N ASP A 937 4.84 17.16 11.77
CA ASP A 937 5.72 18.25 11.32
C ASP A 937 5.60 19.46 12.26
N TYR A 938 4.38 19.94 12.51
CA TYR A 938 4.10 21.04 13.43
C TYR A 938 4.76 20.84 14.80
N ASN A 939 4.63 19.66 15.38
CA ASN A 939 5.23 19.30 16.67
C ASN A 939 6.76 19.25 16.65
N SER A 940 7.37 18.95 15.50
CA SER A 940 8.82 18.76 15.39
C SER A 940 9.57 20.03 14.96
N THR A 941 8.99 20.85 14.08
CA THR A 941 9.69 21.98 13.46
C THR A 941 9.35 23.33 14.09
N THR A 942 8.22 23.45 14.78
CA THR A 942 7.72 24.73 15.29
C THR A 942 7.86 24.84 16.81
N THR A 943 7.85 26.07 17.33
CA THR A 943 7.87 26.33 18.78
C THR A 943 6.46 26.55 19.34
N GLN A 944 5.51 26.86 18.47
CA GLN A 944 4.11 27.09 18.78
C GLN A 944 3.39 25.79 19.21
N SER A 945 3.90 24.62 18.79
CA SER A 945 3.38 23.32 19.21
C SER A 945 3.52 23.01 20.69
N ASP A 946 4.38 23.75 21.43
CA ASP A 946 4.46 23.66 22.89
C ASP A 946 3.17 24.22 23.56
N HIS A 947 2.30 24.92 22.79
CA HIS A 947 1.12 25.65 23.27
C HIS A 947 -0.18 25.21 22.57
N GLY A 948 -1.06 24.51 23.28
CA GLY A 948 -2.30 23.99 22.72
C GLY A 948 -3.30 25.06 22.26
N GLU A 949 -3.25 26.26 22.87
CA GLU A 949 -4.05 27.43 22.48
C GLU A 949 -3.66 28.01 21.11
N MET A 950 -2.52 27.59 20.55
CA MET A 950 -2.03 28.04 19.24
C MET A 950 -2.34 27.05 18.10
N LEU A 951 -3.05 25.96 18.39
CA LEU A 951 -3.38 24.91 17.41
C LEU A 951 -4.12 25.46 16.18
N TYR A 952 -4.86 26.56 16.32
CA TYR A 952 -5.56 27.18 15.20
C TYR A 952 -4.61 27.67 14.09
N MET A 953 -3.34 27.97 14.42
CA MET A 953 -2.34 28.36 13.41
C MET A 953 -2.09 27.19 12.45
N LEU A 954 -1.94 25.97 12.98
CA LEU A 954 -1.84 24.75 12.16
C LEU A 954 -3.09 24.57 11.29
N LEU A 955 -4.29 24.71 11.88
CA LEU A 955 -5.54 24.56 11.14
C LEU A 955 -5.65 25.58 9.98
N ASP A 956 -5.08 26.78 10.10
CA ASP A 956 -5.12 27.77 9.01
C ASP A 956 -4.20 27.39 7.83
N PHE A 957 -3.03 26.81 8.11
CA PHE A 957 -2.19 26.19 7.07
C PHE A 957 -2.90 25.02 6.39
N LEU A 958 -3.54 24.15 7.17
CA LEU A 958 -4.30 23.02 6.65
C LEU A 958 -5.49 23.48 5.80
N ARG A 959 -6.19 24.57 6.18
CA ARG A 959 -7.26 25.15 5.35
C ARG A 959 -6.76 25.65 3.99
N LEU A 960 -5.55 26.21 3.93
CA LEU A 960 -4.94 26.59 2.65
C LEU A 960 -4.64 25.35 1.81
N ARG A 961 -4.07 24.31 2.41
CA ARG A 961 -3.79 23.03 1.77
C ARG A 961 -5.08 22.36 1.26
N THR A 962 -6.14 22.26 2.07
CA THR A 962 -7.42 21.66 1.65
C THR A 962 -7.99 22.34 0.40
N ARG A 963 -7.85 23.68 0.28
CA ARG A 963 -8.26 24.41 -0.92
C ARG A 963 -7.40 24.09 -2.14
N TYR A 964 -6.11 23.87 -1.92
CA TYR A 964 -5.17 23.44 -2.96
C TYR A 964 -5.49 22.00 -3.41
N ASP A 965 -5.67 21.08 -2.47
CA ASP A 965 -5.98 19.68 -2.76
C ASP A 965 -7.34 19.52 -3.46
N ARG A 966 -8.32 20.39 -3.18
CA ARG A 966 -9.58 20.45 -3.94
C ARG A 966 -9.38 20.78 -5.42
N ILE A 967 -8.42 21.64 -5.75
CA ILE A 967 -8.07 21.93 -7.15
C ILE A 967 -7.33 20.73 -7.76
N CYS A 968 -6.40 20.10 -7.02
CA CYS A 968 -5.75 18.86 -7.45
C CYS A 968 -6.78 17.78 -7.80
N TRP A 969 -7.78 17.60 -6.94
CA TRP A 969 -8.88 16.66 -7.16
C TRP A 969 -9.66 16.95 -8.44
N ASN A 970 -9.96 18.23 -8.69
CA ASN A 970 -10.65 18.64 -9.91
C ASN A 970 -9.80 18.40 -11.17
N LEU A 971 -8.47 18.43 -11.05
CA LEU A 971 -7.52 18.17 -12.15
C LEU A 971 -7.21 16.68 -12.37
N ARG A 972 -7.74 15.77 -11.53
CA ARG A 972 -7.45 14.33 -11.60
C ARG A 972 -7.66 13.71 -13.00
N PRO A 973 -8.75 13.98 -13.74
CA PRO A 973 -8.92 13.43 -15.10
C PRO A 973 -7.83 13.91 -16.07
N VAL A 974 -7.37 15.16 -15.92
CA VAL A 974 -6.34 15.75 -16.78
C VAL A 974 -4.97 15.14 -16.51
N ILE A 975 -4.66 14.88 -15.23
CA ILE A 975 -3.44 14.18 -14.81
C ILE A 975 -3.48 12.72 -15.28
N GLN A 976 -4.62 12.05 -15.16
CA GLN A 976 -4.80 10.67 -15.62
C GLN A 976 -4.57 10.54 -17.13
N ALA A 977 -5.00 11.50 -17.95
CA ALA A 977 -4.67 11.50 -19.38
C ALA A 977 -3.16 11.57 -19.64
N HIS A 978 -2.44 12.41 -18.90
CA HIS A 978 -0.98 12.49 -18.98
C HIS A 978 -0.34 11.15 -18.63
N GLN A 979 -0.74 10.55 -17.50
CA GLN A 979 -0.26 9.25 -17.03
C GLN A 979 -0.44 8.16 -18.11
N LEU A 980 -1.61 8.12 -18.77
CA LEU A 980 -1.90 7.15 -19.83
C LEU A 980 -1.08 7.41 -21.09
N LEU A 981 -0.84 8.67 -21.46
CA LEU A 981 0.05 8.99 -22.58
C LEU A 981 1.49 8.54 -22.29
N THR A 982 1.97 8.71 -21.05
CA THR A 982 3.31 8.27 -20.65
C THR A 982 3.43 6.75 -20.57
N SER A 983 2.43 6.04 -20.02
CA SER A 983 2.45 4.58 -19.89
C SER A 983 2.31 3.83 -21.21
N HIS A 984 1.81 4.50 -22.26
CA HIS A 984 1.70 3.95 -23.63
C HIS A 984 2.78 4.50 -24.59
N GLU A 985 3.90 4.98 -24.05
CA GLU A 985 5.07 5.45 -24.82
C GLU A 985 4.74 6.58 -25.83
N LYS A 986 3.70 7.40 -25.58
CA LYS A 986 3.32 8.54 -26.43
C LYS A 986 4.01 9.83 -25.97
N THR A 987 5.34 9.83 -25.95
CA THR A 987 6.17 10.92 -25.39
C THR A 987 5.85 12.30 -25.97
N SER A 988 5.75 12.44 -27.29
CA SER A 988 5.46 13.74 -27.92
C SER A 988 4.08 14.29 -27.52
N ALA A 989 3.06 13.44 -27.44
CA ALA A 989 1.72 13.83 -27.01
C ALA A 989 1.68 14.18 -25.51
N ALA A 990 2.37 13.40 -24.67
CA ALA A 990 2.48 13.66 -23.24
C ALA A 990 3.15 15.02 -22.95
N LEU A 991 4.22 15.36 -23.70
CA LEU A 991 4.89 16.66 -23.59
C LEU A 991 3.97 17.82 -23.98
N LEU A 992 3.30 17.73 -25.14
CA LEU A 992 2.34 18.74 -25.60
C LEU A 992 1.19 18.94 -24.59
N TRP A 993 0.68 17.83 -24.03
CA TRP A 993 -0.36 17.86 -22.99
C TRP A 993 0.11 18.57 -21.72
N ARG A 994 1.31 18.21 -21.23
CA ARG A 994 1.92 18.81 -20.04
C ARG A 994 2.16 20.31 -20.23
N GLU A 995 2.70 20.74 -21.36
CA GLU A 995 2.94 22.15 -21.65
C GLU A 995 1.64 22.96 -21.69
N SER A 996 0.60 22.44 -22.37
CA SER A 996 -0.74 23.05 -22.43
C SER A 996 -1.33 23.25 -21.03
N LEU A 997 -1.20 22.24 -20.17
CA LEU A 997 -1.73 22.29 -18.80
C LEU A 997 -0.96 23.28 -17.92
N ILE A 998 0.39 23.25 -17.95
CA ILE A 998 1.24 24.18 -17.16
C ILE A 998 0.86 25.63 -17.45
N GLN A 999 0.69 25.98 -18.73
CA GLN A 999 0.30 27.33 -19.13
C GLN A 999 -1.06 27.76 -18.56
N ARG A 1000 -2.01 26.84 -18.41
CA ARG A 1000 -3.37 27.13 -17.89
C ARG A 1000 -3.41 27.28 -16.37
N ILE A 1001 -2.58 26.55 -15.62
CA ILE A 1001 -2.68 26.48 -14.14
C ILE A 1001 -1.64 27.32 -13.38
N GLN A 1002 -0.60 27.82 -14.06
CA GLN A 1002 0.50 28.55 -13.42
C GLN A 1002 0.03 29.78 -12.62
N GLU A 1003 -0.96 30.52 -13.14
CA GLU A 1003 -1.49 31.71 -12.43
C GLU A 1003 -2.16 31.34 -11.10
N GLU A 1004 -2.93 30.25 -11.08
CA GLU A 1004 -3.55 29.73 -9.85
C GLU A 1004 -2.50 29.22 -8.86
N ALA A 1005 -1.48 28.49 -9.34
CA ALA A 1005 -0.38 28.02 -8.48
C ALA A 1005 0.33 29.20 -7.78
N ASN A 1006 0.61 30.28 -8.51
CA ASN A 1006 1.23 31.49 -7.98
C ASN A 1006 0.37 32.17 -6.90
N ILE A 1007 -0.96 32.09 -6.99
CA ILE A 1007 -1.88 32.63 -5.96
C ILE A 1007 -1.73 31.86 -4.65
N PHE A 1008 -1.61 30.53 -4.70
CA PHE A 1008 -1.41 29.71 -3.49
C PHE A 1008 -0.05 29.93 -2.85
N LEU A 1009 1.02 30.04 -3.64
CA LEU A 1009 2.36 30.39 -3.15
C LEU A 1009 2.35 31.75 -2.43
N GLY A 1010 1.73 32.76 -3.03
CA GLY A 1010 1.61 34.08 -2.39
C GLY A 1010 0.74 34.10 -1.13
N ARG A 1011 -0.23 33.18 -1.00
CA ARG A 1011 -1.00 33.00 0.25
C ARG A 1011 -0.20 32.28 1.32
N LEU A 1012 0.56 31.25 0.93
CA LEU A 1012 1.47 30.53 1.81
C LEU A 1012 2.51 31.48 2.41
N GLU A 1013 3.18 32.29 1.58
CA GLU A 1013 4.16 33.28 2.06
C GLU A 1013 3.56 34.24 3.09
N LYS A 1014 2.33 34.70 2.88
CA LYS A 1014 1.62 35.56 3.84
C LYS A 1014 1.36 34.86 5.17
N LEU A 1015 0.91 33.60 5.14
CA LEU A 1015 0.71 32.80 6.37
C LEU A 1015 2.04 32.54 7.09
N GLN A 1016 3.10 32.22 6.33
CA GLN A 1016 4.43 31.99 6.88
C GLN A 1016 4.99 33.23 7.56
N GLN A 1017 4.78 34.42 6.97
CA GLN A 1017 5.16 35.70 7.59
C GLN A 1017 4.30 36.03 8.81
N GLN A 1018 2.98 35.83 8.72
CA GLN A 1018 2.03 36.15 9.78
C GLN A 1018 2.28 35.34 11.06
N TYR A 1019 2.50 34.03 10.92
CA TYR A 1019 2.68 33.12 12.06
C TYR A 1019 4.15 32.82 12.38
N SER A 1020 5.09 33.27 11.53
CA SER A 1020 6.52 32.93 11.64
C SER A 1020 6.75 31.43 11.76
N MET A 1021 6.03 30.68 10.93
CA MET A 1021 6.05 29.22 10.81
C MET A 1021 6.25 28.87 9.34
N LYS A 1022 7.04 27.85 9.02
CA LYS A 1022 7.24 27.43 7.63
C LYS A 1022 6.37 26.25 7.20
N MET A 1023 6.00 25.34 8.12
CA MET A 1023 5.23 24.11 7.85
C MET A 1023 5.71 23.42 6.57
N ARG A 1024 6.82 22.66 6.65
CA ARG A 1024 7.51 22.13 5.47
C ARG A 1024 6.61 21.22 4.65
N THR A 1025 5.84 20.35 5.29
CA THR A 1025 4.90 19.44 4.59
C THR A 1025 3.89 20.21 3.75
N VAL A 1026 3.28 21.26 4.31
CA VAL A 1026 2.31 22.11 3.59
C VAL A 1026 3.00 22.95 2.51
N ALA A 1027 4.19 23.47 2.78
CA ALA A 1027 4.94 24.27 1.83
C ALA A 1027 5.38 23.47 0.61
N ASN A 1028 5.85 22.25 0.83
CA ASN A 1028 6.24 21.32 -0.23
C ASN A 1028 5.02 20.95 -1.09
N ARG A 1029 3.91 20.56 -0.45
CA ARG A 1029 2.67 20.22 -1.16
C ARG A 1029 2.16 21.35 -2.06
N ILE A 1030 2.20 22.60 -1.60
CA ILE A 1030 1.81 23.75 -2.43
C ILE A 1030 2.89 24.06 -3.51
N GLY A 1031 4.16 23.85 -3.17
CA GLY A 1031 5.32 24.02 -4.04
C GLY A 1031 5.34 23.11 -5.27
N GLU A 1032 4.60 22.00 -5.23
CA GLU A 1032 4.36 21.09 -6.36
C GLU A 1032 3.63 21.75 -7.55
N GLN A 1033 3.00 22.92 -7.32
CA GLN A 1033 2.34 23.74 -8.35
C GLN A 1033 1.36 22.96 -9.27
N PHE A 1034 0.71 21.92 -8.74
CA PHE A 1034 -0.23 21.03 -9.44
C PHE A 1034 0.40 20.17 -10.55
N THR A 1035 1.71 20.23 -10.74
CA THR A 1035 2.42 19.55 -11.84
C THR A 1035 3.23 18.35 -11.38
N HIS A 1036 3.48 18.23 -10.08
CA HIS A 1036 4.35 17.19 -9.54
C HIS A 1036 3.87 15.78 -9.87
N SER A 1037 2.57 15.50 -9.87
CA SER A 1037 2.05 14.19 -10.30
C SER A 1037 2.46 13.82 -11.73
N MET A 1038 2.41 14.76 -12.67
CA MET A 1038 2.88 14.52 -14.04
C MET A 1038 4.40 14.32 -14.12
N HIS A 1039 5.15 14.95 -13.22
CA HIS A 1039 6.59 14.69 -13.11
C HIS A 1039 6.85 13.27 -12.58
N ILE A 1040 6.07 12.80 -11.61
CA ILE A 1040 6.14 11.41 -11.13
C ILE A 1040 5.78 10.42 -12.24
N ASP A 1041 4.71 10.66 -13.00
CA ASP A 1041 4.34 9.82 -14.15
C ASP A 1041 5.49 9.72 -15.17
N PHE A 1042 6.16 10.84 -15.42
CA PHE A 1042 7.34 10.88 -16.28
C PHE A 1042 8.49 10.05 -15.72
N LEU A 1043 8.79 10.17 -14.42
CA LEU A 1043 9.82 9.35 -13.77
C LEU A 1043 9.49 7.85 -13.86
N ARG A 1044 8.24 7.45 -13.61
CA ARG A 1044 7.78 6.06 -13.74
C ARG A 1044 7.98 5.53 -15.16
N SER A 1045 7.68 6.34 -16.18
CA SER A 1045 7.88 5.95 -17.58
C SER A 1045 9.34 5.66 -17.96
N LEU A 1046 10.31 6.13 -17.17
CA LEU A 1046 11.72 5.84 -17.38
C LEU A 1046 12.18 4.55 -16.68
N VAL A 1047 11.40 3.99 -15.75
CA VAL A 1047 11.81 2.84 -14.93
C VAL A 1047 11.95 1.57 -15.78
N GLU A 1048 10.93 1.21 -16.55
CA GLU A 1048 10.96 0.01 -17.41
C GLU A 1048 12.10 0.07 -18.44
N PRO A 1049 12.26 1.14 -19.24
CA PRO A 1049 13.41 1.28 -20.14
C PRO A 1049 14.76 1.22 -19.42
N ALA A 1050 14.89 1.85 -18.24
CA ALA A 1050 16.13 1.83 -17.48
C ALA A 1050 16.44 0.43 -16.91
N LEU A 1051 15.42 -0.38 -16.61
CA LEU A 1051 15.58 -1.77 -16.18
C LEU A 1051 16.05 -2.64 -17.35
N GLU A 1052 15.49 -2.48 -18.55
CA GLU A 1052 15.94 -3.15 -19.76
C GLU A 1052 17.40 -2.80 -20.13
N GLU A 1053 17.78 -1.52 -20.03
CA GLU A 1053 19.15 -1.06 -20.26
C GLU A 1053 20.17 -1.75 -19.34
N SER A 1054 19.78 -2.09 -18.11
CA SER A 1054 20.65 -2.80 -17.14
C SER A 1054 21.04 -4.22 -17.60
N GLN A 1055 20.18 -4.86 -18.40
CA GLN A 1055 20.44 -6.21 -18.93
C GLN A 1055 21.51 -6.20 -20.04
N HIS A 1056 21.74 -5.04 -20.65
CA HIS A 1056 22.66 -4.84 -21.78
C HIS A 1056 23.77 -3.84 -21.44
N PRO A 1057 24.78 -4.24 -20.62
CA PRO A 1057 25.82 -3.33 -20.13
C PRO A 1057 26.72 -2.72 -21.24
N ASP A 1058 26.68 -3.28 -22.45
CA ASP A 1058 27.44 -2.76 -23.61
C ASP A 1058 26.72 -1.62 -24.35
N GLN A 1059 25.47 -1.29 -23.98
CA GLN A 1059 24.66 -0.24 -24.61
C GLN A 1059 24.65 1.05 -23.76
N PRO A 1060 24.45 2.24 -24.38
CA PRO A 1060 24.29 3.48 -23.64
C PRO A 1060 23.00 3.46 -22.81
N ARG A 1061 23.07 3.90 -21.56
CA ARG A 1061 21.97 3.92 -20.59
C ARG A 1061 21.22 5.27 -20.57
N LEU A 1062 20.62 5.63 -21.70
CA LEU A 1062 20.05 6.97 -21.90
C LEU A 1062 18.86 7.23 -20.98
N ALA A 1063 17.97 6.25 -20.80
CA ALA A 1063 16.82 6.38 -19.93
C ALA A 1063 17.24 6.48 -18.46
N PHE A 1064 18.21 5.64 -18.04
CA PHE A 1064 18.73 5.72 -16.67
C PHE A 1064 19.46 7.03 -16.38
N ASP A 1065 20.30 7.53 -17.31
CA ASP A 1065 21.00 8.80 -17.13
C ASP A 1065 20.01 9.98 -17.02
N GLN A 1066 18.87 9.92 -17.71
CA GLN A 1066 17.79 10.89 -17.57
C GLN A 1066 17.06 10.75 -16.23
N LEU A 1067 16.73 9.53 -15.81
CA LEU A 1067 16.13 9.26 -14.50
C LEU A 1067 17.04 9.76 -13.37
N LEU A 1068 18.34 9.52 -13.48
CA LEU A 1068 19.34 9.99 -12.52
C LEU A 1068 19.37 11.52 -12.44
N ALA A 1069 19.38 12.22 -13.58
CA ALA A 1069 19.38 13.68 -13.59
C ALA A 1069 18.12 14.29 -12.96
N GLU A 1070 16.96 13.71 -13.22
CA GLU A 1070 15.68 14.19 -12.67
C GLU A 1070 15.55 13.88 -11.18
N THR A 1071 15.97 12.69 -10.74
CA THR A 1071 15.99 12.34 -9.31
C THR A 1071 17.02 13.16 -8.52
N ASP A 1072 18.17 13.47 -9.12
CA ASP A 1072 19.17 14.40 -8.55
C ASP A 1072 18.54 15.76 -8.30
N ALA A 1073 17.86 16.33 -9.29
CA ALA A 1073 17.20 17.62 -9.19
C ALA A 1073 16.12 17.64 -8.08
N LEU A 1074 15.37 16.56 -7.90
CA LEU A 1074 14.39 16.45 -6.81
C LEU A 1074 15.05 16.36 -5.43
N THR A 1075 16.18 15.67 -5.32
CA THR A 1075 16.92 15.55 -4.05
C THR A 1075 17.69 16.81 -3.65
N GLU A 1076 17.92 17.77 -4.56
CA GLU A 1076 18.54 19.05 -4.19
C GLU A 1076 17.70 19.84 -3.18
N THR A 1077 16.37 19.71 -3.25
CA THR A 1077 15.44 20.30 -2.29
C THR A 1077 14.68 19.19 -1.57
N SER A 1078 15.28 18.65 -0.50
CA SER A 1078 14.67 17.56 0.26
C SER A 1078 13.24 17.87 0.67
N SER A 1079 12.37 16.91 0.36
CA SER A 1079 10.94 16.99 0.52
C SER A 1079 10.47 16.41 1.86
N GLY A 1080 9.33 16.89 2.33
CA GLY A 1080 8.73 16.47 3.61
C GLY A 1080 9.50 16.85 4.90
N SER A 1081 9.20 16.09 5.96
CA SER A 1081 9.79 16.23 7.30
C SER A 1081 10.84 15.14 7.61
N GLY A 1082 11.17 14.29 6.63
CA GLY A 1082 12.03 13.12 6.81
C GLY A 1082 11.46 12.06 7.76
N ILE A 1083 10.15 12.14 8.06
CA ILE A 1083 9.44 11.15 8.88
C ILE A 1083 8.88 10.03 8.01
N GLU A 1084 8.48 10.35 6.78
CA GLU A 1084 7.92 9.44 5.79
C GLU A 1084 8.69 9.58 4.49
N VAL A 1085 8.71 8.50 3.73
CA VAL A 1085 9.32 8.45 2.40
C VAL A 1085 8.50 9.33 1.46
N PRO A 1086 9.14 10.21 0.66
CA PRO A 1086 8.44 11.03 -0.32
C PRO A 1086 7.62 10.20 -1.30
N SER A 1087 6.43 10.70 -1.68
CA SER A 1087 5.50 9.96 -2.56
C SER A 1087 6.07 9.62 -3.92
N TRP A 1088 6.99 10.43 -4.45
CA TRP A 1088 7.65 10.17 -5.74
C TRP A 1088 8.65 9.01 -5.65
N ILE A 1089 9.28 8.77 -4.49
CA ILE A 1089 10.14 7.61 -4.25
C ILE A 1089 9.27 6.37 -4.10
N VAL A 1090 8.20 6.44 -3.29
CA VAL A 1090 7.24 5.33 -3.13
C VAL A 1090 6.67 4.91 -4.48
N ALA A 1091 6.30 5.86 -5.34
CA ALA A 1091 5.81 5.58 -6.68
C ALA A 1091 6.84 4.86 -7.59
N LEU A 1092 8.14 5.12 -7.39
CA LEU A 1092 9.21 4.40 -8.08
C LEU A 1092 9.43 3.00 -7.51
N GLU A 1093 9.36 2.84 -6.18
CA GLU A 1093 9.41 1.54 -5.52
C GLU A 1093 8.26 0.65 -5.97
N GLU A 1094 7.03 1.17 -5.97
CA GLU A 1094 5.84 0.48 -6.48
C GLU A 1094 5.99 0.09 -7.95
N GLU A 1095 6.49 0.99 -8.80
CA GLU A 1095 6.73 0.68 -10.22
C GLU A 1095 7.76 -0.44 -10.38
N ILE A 1096 8.86 -0.42 -9.62
CA ILE A 1096 9.87 -1.48 -9.66
C ILE A 1096 9.30 -2.80 -9.14
N GLU A 1097 8.54 -2.80 -8.06
CA GLU A 1097 7.89 -4.00 -7.55
C GLU A 1097 6.93 -4.58 -8.58
N LEU A 1098 6.07 -3.73 -9.18
CA LEU A 1098 5.22 -4.09 -10.30
C LEU A 1098 6.02 -4.73 -11.44
N LEU A 1099 7.17 -4.14 -11.76
CA LEU A 1099 8.01 -4.61 -12.84
C LEU A 1099 8.85 -5.86 -12.51
N ARG A 1100 8.97 -6.22 -11.24
CA ARG A 1100 9.68 -7.41 -10.78
C ARG A 1100 8.76 -8.60 -10.58
N TYR A 1101 7.45 -8.40 -10.48
CA TYR A 1101 6.52 -9.51 -10.50
C TYR A 1101 6.70 -10.30 -11.80
N PRO A 1102 6.76 -11.65 -11.70
CA PRO A 1102 6.81 -12.49 -12.87
C PRO A 1102 5.69 -12.14 -13.85
N ASP A 1103 6.02 -12.20 -15.14
CA ASP A 1103 5.14 -11.80 -16.24
C ASP A 1103 3.72 -12.37 -16.12
N TYR A 1104 3.57 -13.63 -15.68
CA TYR A 1104 2.26 -14.26 -15.50
C TYR A 1104 1.34 -13.57 -14.48
N ILE A 1105 1.88 -12.81 -13.51
CA ILE A 1105 1.12 -11.98 -12.58
C ILE A 1105 0.75 -10.65 -13.24
N ARG A 1106 1.66 -10.04 -14.01
CA ARG A 1106 1.40 -8.77 -14.72
C ARG A 1106 0.37 -8.91 -15.83
N TYR A 1107 0.34 -10.05 -16.52
CA TYR A 1107 -0.55 -10.31 -17.65
C TYR A 1107 -2.01 -10.61 -17.24
N ASP A 1108 -2.33 -10.69 -15.95
CA ASP A 1108 -3.68 -11.00 -15.46
C ASP A 1108 -4.72 -9.93 -15.82
N GLU A 1109 -4.46 -8.68 -15.47
CA GLU A 1109 -5.35 -7.57 -15.82
C GLU A 1109 -5.35 -7.34 -17.33
N LYS A 1110 -4.18 -7.45 -17.97
CA LYS A 1110 -4.02 -7.22 -19.40
C LYS A 1110 -4.79 -8.27 -20.23
N ARG A 1111 -4.76 -9.56 -19.86
CA ARG A 1111 -5.51 -10.60 -20.58
C ARG A 1111 -7.02 -10.47 -20.41
N ILE A 1112 -7.53 -10.15 -19.22
CA ILE A 1112 -8.98 -9.93 -19.04
C ILE A 1112 -9.44 -8.66 -19.79
N ARG A 1113 -8.59 -7.61 -19.82
CA ARG A 1113 -8.81 -6.44 -20.69
C ARG A 1113 -8.79 -6.85 -22.16
N ASP A 1114 -7.86 -7.70 -22.57
CA ASP A 1114 -7.64 -8.14 -23.95
C ASP A 1114 -8.61 -9.21 -24.46
N VAL A 1115 -9.49 -9.74 -23.59
CA VAL A 1115 -10.60 -10.63 -23.93
C VAL A 1115 -11.40 -10.11 -25.13
N ILE A 1116 -11.61 -8.79 -25.18
CA ILE A 1116 -12.27 -8.13 -26.29
C ILE A 1116 -11.21 -7.49 -27.19
N PRO A 1117 -11.13 -7.88 -28.47
CA PRO A 1117 -10.16 -7.28 -29.39
C PRO A 1117 -10.47 -5.80 -29.58
N GLN A 1118 -9.42 -4.98 -29.52
CA GLN A 1118 -9.53 -3.54 -29.73
C GLN A 1118 -9.91 -3.24 -31.18
N LYS A 1119 -11.08 -2.65 -31.39
CA LYS A 1119 -11.49 -2.07 -32.66
C LYS A 1119 -10.80 -0.71 -32.82
N LEU A 1120 -10.07 -0.54 -33.91
CA LEU A 1120 -9.42 0.72 -34.27
C LEU A 1120 -10.44 1.65 -34.93
N LEU A 1121 -10.49 2.90 -34.47
CA LEU A 1121 -11.41 3.93 -34.96
C LEU A 1121 -10.69 4.96 -35.83
N SER A 1122 -11.32 5.35 -36.94
CA SER A 1122 -10.87 6.51 -37.71
C SER A 1122 -11.18 7.82 -36.97
N ILE A 1123 -10.42 8.88 -37.26
CA ILE A 1123 -10.64 10.21 -36.63
C ILE A 1123 -12.07 10.73 -36.88
N GLU A 1124 -12.64 10.47 -38.06
CA GLU A 1124 -14.01 10.88 -38.39
C GLU A 1124 -15.06 10.14 -37.55
N GLU A 1125 -14.83 8.87 -37.21
CA GLU A 1125 -15.72 8.09 -36.36
C GLU A 1125 -15.65 8.56 -34.90
N VAL A 1126 -14.44 8.87 -34.41
CA VAL A 1126 -14.24 9.46 -33.07
C VAL A 1126 -14.99 10.79 -33.00
N ASP A 1127 -14.72 11.72 -33.92
CA ASP A 1127 -15.36 13.04 -33.95
C ASP A 1127 -16.89 12.95 -34.04
N GLN A 1128 -17.43 12.01 -34.82
CA GLN A 1128 -18.87 11.80 -34.91
C GLN A 1128 -19.48 11.35 -33.58
N GLN A 1129 -18.86 10.38 -32.90
CA GLN A 1129 -19.36 9.90 -31.61
C GLN A 1129 -19.27 10.98 -30.52
N LEU A 1130 -18.19 11.76 -30.51
CA LEU A 1130 -18.02 12.87 -29.58
C LEU A 1130 -19.00 14.00 -29.84
N GLN A 1131 -19.23 14.37 -31.10
CA GLN A 1131 -20.25 15.36 -31.44
C GLN A 1131 -21.67 14.91 -31.10
N LEU A 1132 -21.97 13.61 -31.22
CA LEU A 1132 -23.26 13.05 -30.80
C LEU A 1132 -23.44 13.17 -29.28
N TRP A 1133 -22.40 12.87 -28.52
CA TRP A 1133 -22.41 13.03 -27.06
C TRP A 1133 -22.53 14.49 -26.63
N LEU A 1134 -21.72 15.39 -27.21
CA LEU A 1134 -21.76 16.83 -26.92
C LEU A 1134 -23.10 17.50 -27.29
N LYS A 1135 -23.90 16.90 -28.19
CA LYS A 1135 -25.25 17.38 -28.50
C LYS A 1135 -26.31 16.87 -27.51
N GLN A 1136 -26.04 15.78 -26.81
CA GLN A 1136 -26.94 15.20 -25.81
C GLN A 1136 -26.73 15.81 -24.42
N GLN A 1137 -25.50 16.18 -24.07
CA GLN A 1137 -25.18 17.04 -22.94
C GLN A 1137 -25.80 18.43 -23.12
#